data_AF-A0A939ZG68-F1
#
_entry.id   AF-A0A939ZG68-F1
#
_cell.length_a   1.000
_cell.length_b   1.000
_cell.length_c   1.000
_cell.angle_alpha   90.00
_cell.angle_beta   90.00
_cell.angle_gamma   90.00
#
_symmetry.space_group_name_H-M   'P 1'
#
loop_
_entity.id
_entity.type
_entity.pdbx_description
1 polymer ?
#
loop_
_entity_poly.entity_id
_entity_poly.type
_entity_poly.pdbx_seq_one_letter_code
_entity_poly.pdbx_strand_id
1 'polypeptide(L)'
;MMKNRIRIKKEQIILLLISIAAFVIRIGFKEDLSRDMEVCLLPWYDQISDMSLKTALSTQVGNYNFLYQLIIFLLTRIPGKAIYKYKLLSVIFDYVLAAGVFAFVRKTADDKKAALAYSITLILPTVWLNSAAWGQCDSIYVAFIVWSLYFLYTNKYIRSFVFLGISLAVKLQAVFIIPFFVFLYILGLINKEKKIRLYHFGIIPGTVIAAALPNIFAGRPLTDMIVIYKEQIEKYQDISKNYQTVWNILHFAYDSDAAWCIGFTVIALIVLGVFFYRKKADVWGKHFIWCAFLMSYTCVMFLPSMHERYAYLYEILAVITAFSYGINFIAAFAFQLISVKTYCSYLYGMLRDIDLLSIFNTVLYAFSIFAFVRELCEKPLIINLFDKGEESSYAPARFPVKERFKPGKKDITALLILTGIFLLIGSMHMGRKEAPETYLAFGTETAQGTEIYVSLDAYQDVGAVCIYPRMSGKESFELFYAEDGEWKKIEADTVLKGVFTWRRIDVNVRTHQFCIVFSDPKVEIAEVACLDPNGNRISLLEGSSPAEVFDEQDMIPRTPTAFDSMIFDEVYHGRTAFEFINGMKIYENTHPPLGKTLISIGIRLFGMNPFGYRIIVLLFGVMCIPVMYLFVLRITGDSRYAILAGILQITEFMHYSLSRISTIDIIVAFFVMCMFYGCFAFIQEERRRYLLLSGAAFALGAATKWTAIYAAAGIAFILLVWMIVKIREHRKASYITGFVLICILCYMVLPAVVYVLSYVPFVKAYPNQNLIEHAVSNSIHMLDYHKNVTAGHPYASPWYSWIFDWLPLVDSRTISGDYMGVVATFVNPFVCYAGLASVFHHVYLTFKKKDAASAVLIVLYVCMLLPWVFITRTVFIYQYFICTKVLILMICRSIQCIGFKNENSVIRFTGVVSIVLFVMYFPVLSGCMVKKEYIDYVLRALPNWWF
;
A
#
# COMPACT_ATOMS: atom_id res chain seq x y z
N MET A 1 -6.09 -4.75 -55.09
CA MET A 1 -5.37 -4.46 -53.83
C MET A 1 -6.28 -3.73 -52.85
N MET A 2 -7.06 -4.46 -52.06
CA MET A 2 -7.83 -3.89 -50.94
C MET A 2 -6.90 -3.67 -49.74
N LYS A 3 -6.79 -2.42 -49.28
CA LYS A 3 -6.17 -2.06 -48.00
C LYS A 3 -6.99 -2.67 -46.86
N ASN A 4 -6.62 -3.87 -46.43
CA ASN A 4 -7.05 -4.42 -45.14
C ASN A 4 -6.41 -3.56 -44.02
N ARG A 5 -7.11 -2.51 -43.59
CA ARG A 5 -6.82 -1.86 -42.31
C ARG A 5 -7.01 -2.91 -41.21
N ILE A 6 -5.91 -3.31 -40.57
CA ILE A 6 -5.92 -4.13 -39.36
C ILE A 6 -6.72 -3.36 -38.30
N ARG A 7 -8.00 -3.68 -38.13
CA ARG A 7 -8.81 -3.17 -37.01
C ARG A 7 -8.37 -3.93 -35.76
N ILE A 8 -7.42 -3.36 -35.01
CA ILE A 8 -7.06 -3.86 -33.67
C ILE A 8 -8.34 -3.81 -32.80
N LYS A 9 -8.78 -4.96 -32.31
CA LYS A 9 -9.96 -5.07 -31.44
C LYS A 9 -9.67 -4.40 -30.09
N LYS A 10 -10.70 -3.80 -29.48
CA LYS A 10 -10.55 -3.05 -28.21
C LYS A 10 -9.96 -3.90 -27.08
N GLU A 11 -10.28 -5.20 -27.02
CA GLU A 11 -9.68 -6.10 -26.02
C GLU A 11 -8.17 -6.26 -26.20
N GLN A 12 -7.67 -6.25 -27.44
CA GLN A 12 -6.23 -6.41 -27.72
C GLN A 12 -5.42 -5.22 -27.19
N ILE A 13 -5.98 -4.01 -27.23
CA ILE A 13 -5.32 -2.82 -26.68
C ILE A 13 -5.27 -2.90 -25.14
N ILE A 14 -6.34 -3.36 -24.50
CA ILE A 14 -6.38 -3.51 -23.04
C ILE A 14 -5.38 -4.57 -22.58
N LEU A 15 -5.37 -5.74 -23.24
CA LEU A 15 -4.40 -6.78 -22.97
C LEU A 15 -2.96 -6.27 -23.15
N LEU A 16 -2.68 -5.53 -24.24
CA LEU A 16 -1.36 -4.92 -24.46
C LEU A 16 -0.97 -3.94 -23.35
N LEU A 17 -1.88 -3.04 -22.94
CA LEU A 17 -1.60 -2.07 -21.88
C LEU A 17 -1.34 -2.77 -20.55
N ILE A 18 -2.11 -3.81 -20.23
CA ILE A 18 -1.92 -4.60 -19.00
C ILE A 18 -0.61 -5.38 -19.05
N SER A 19 -0.25 -5.97 -20.20
CA SER A 19 1.05 -6.62 -20.39
C SER A 19 2.20 -5.62 -20.19
N ILE A 20 2.09 -4.40 -20.72
CA ILE A 20 3.11 -3.36 -20.52
C ILE A 20 3.20 -2.97 -19.05
N ALA A 21 2.07 -2.71 -18.39
CA ALA A 21 2.05 -2.36 -16.96
C ALA A 21 2.64 -3.48 -16.10
N ALA A 22 2.28 -4.74 -16.37
CA ALA A 22 2.81 -5.92 -15.69
C ALA A 22 4.33 -6.08 -15.91
N PHE A 23 4.84 -5.76 -17.09
CA PHE A 23 6.28 -5.74 -17.36
C PHE A 23 6.99 -4.64 -16.58
N VAL A 24 6.43 -3.43 -16.53
CA VAL A 24 6.99 -2.30 -15.76
C VAL A 24 7.11 -2.63 -14.28
N ILE A 25 6.10 -3.28 -13.69
CA ILE A 25 6.16 -3.74 -12.28
C ILE A 25 7.39 -4.63 -12.06
N ARG A 26 7.65 -5.59 -12.97
CA ARG A 26 8.76 -6.53 -12.87
C ARG A 26 10.13 -5.87 -13.04
N ILE A 27 10.23 -4.82 -13.85
CA ILE A 27 11.47 -4.03 -13.99
C ILE A 27 11.88 -3.42 -12.64
N GLY A 28 10.92 -3.05 -11.80
CA GLY A 28 11.17 -2.49 -10.47
C GLY A 28 12.01 -3.40 -9.57
N PHE A 29 11.96 -4.71 -9.79
CA PHE A 29 12.65 -5.72 -8.98
C PHE A 29 13.89 -6.30 -9.67
N LYS A 30 14.35 -5.74 -10.81
CA LYS A 30 15.44 -6.36 -11.58
C LYS A 30 16.76 -6.48 -10.80
N GLU A 31 17.01 -5.58 -9.85
CA GLU A 31 18.23 -5.55 -9.02
C GLU A 31 18.12 -6.37 -7.73
N ASP A 32 16.92 -6.78 -7.31
CA ASP A 32 16.71 -7.49 -6.04
C ASP A 32 17.50 -8.82 -6.01
N LEU A 33 18.43 -8.98 -5.09
CA LEU A 33 19.19 -10.22 -4.95
C LEU A 33 18.54 -11.10 -3.87
N SER A 34 17.91 -12.21 -4.29
CA SER A 34 17.33 -13.18 -3.36
C SER A 34 18.39 -14.13 -2.79
N ARG A 35 18.13 -14.71 -1.61
CA ARG A 35 19.05 -15.68 -0.99
C ARG A 35 19.28 -16.92 -1.87
N ASP A 36 18.23 -17.41 -2.54
CA ASP A 36 18.35 -18.52 -3.49
C ASP A 36 19.23 -18.15 -4.70
N MET A 37 19.18 -16.90 -5.16
CA MET A 37 20.07 -16.45 -6.23
C MET A 37 21.53 -16.45 -5.79
N GLU A 38 21.80 -15.88 -4.62
CA GLU A 38 23.14 -15.78 -4.05
C GLU A 38 23.75 -17.15 -3.76
N VAL A 39 22.98 -18.06 -3.15
CA VAL A 39 23.48 -19.35 -2.66
C VAL A 39 23.42 -20.46 -3.72
N CYS A 40 22.51 -20.35 -4.70
CA CYS A 40 22.28 -21.42 -5.68
C CYS A 40 22.40 -20.93 -7.12
N LEU A 41 21.52 -20.03 -7.58
CA LEU A 41 21.37 -19.78 -9.01
C LEU A 41 22.59 -19.12 -9.67
N LEU A 42 23.21 -18.14 -9.00
CA LEU A 42 24.42 -17.47 -9.50
C LEU A 42 25.66 -18.38 -9.43
N PRO A 43 25.94 -19.08 -8.33
CA PRO A 43 27.01 -20.08 -8.30
C PRO A 43 26.89 -21.15 -9.39
N TRP A 44 25.69 -21.67 -9.65
CA TRP A 44 25.47 -22.63 -10.75
C TRP A 44 25.74 -22.00 -12.11
N TYR A 45 25.34 -20.74 -12.29
CA TYR A 45 25.53 -20.01 -13.53
C TYR A 45 27.01 -19.81 -13.85
N ASP A 46 27.80 -19.38 -12.86
CA ASP A 46 29.23 -19.14 -13.00
C ASP A 46 29.96 -20.47 -13.26
N GLN A 47 29.58 -21.54 -12.57
CA GLN A 47 30.12 -22.87 -12.85
C GLN A 47 29.81 -23.35 -14.28
N ILE A 48 28.61 -23.07 -14.80
CA ILE A 48 28.19 -23.47 -16.15
C ILE A 48 28.78 -22.56 -17.24
N SER A 49 29.10 -21.29 -16.95
CA SER A 49 29.65 -20.36 -17.95
C SER A 49 31.02 -20.81 -18.44
N ASP A 50 31.83 -21.35 -17.53
CA ASP A 50 33.21 -21.78 -17.81
C ASP A 50 33.28 -23.15 -18.50
N MET A 51 32.15 -23.86 -18.58
CA MET A 51 32.09 -25.18 -19.21
C MET A 51 31.92 -25.11 -20.74
N SER A 52 32.52 -26.09 -21.42
CA SER A 52 32.16 -26.42 -22.81
C SER A 52 30.74 -27.00 -22.87
N LEU A 53 30.09 -26.97 -24.04
CA LEU A 53 28.76 -27.57 -24.22
C LEU A 53 28.74 -29.05 -23.82
N LYS A 54 29.77 -29.82 -24.22
CA LYS A 54 29.87 -31.25 -23.88
C LYS A 54 29.94 -31.43 -22.36
N THR A 55 30.81 -30.68 -21.69
CA THR A 55 30.98 -30.75 -20.24
C THR A 55 29.70 -30.37 -19.50
N ALA A 56 29.06 -29.25 -19.87
CA ALA A 56 27.83 -28.77 -19.25
C ALA A 56 26.64 -29.75 -19.42
N LEU A 57 26.67 -30.58 -20.47
CA LEU A 57 25.67 -31.61 -20.72
C LEU A 57 25.96 -32.91 -19.97
N SER A 58 27.23 -33.25 -19.72
CA SER A 58 27.65 -34.49 -19.07
C SER A 58 27.78 -34.41 -17.55
N THR A 59 27.89 -33.21 -16.96
CA THR A 59 28.03 -33.00 -15.51
C THR A 59 26.71 -32.53 -14.88
N GLN A 60 26.47 -32.86 -13.61
CA GLN A 60 25.36 -32.27 -12.83
C GLN A 60 25.83 -30.97 -12.18
N VAL A 61 25.10 -29.88 -12.42
CA VAL A 61 25.28 -28.62 -11.69
C VAL A 61 23.94 -28.21 -11.08
N GLY A 62 23.96 -27.98 -9.77
CA GLY A 62 22.75 -27.68 -9.01
C GLY A 62 21.84 -28.89 -8.85
N ASN A 63 20.57 -28.65 -8.56
CA ASN A 63 19.61 -29.71 -8.26
C ASN A 63 18.44 -29.78 -9.26
N TYR A 64 18.47 -29.06 -10.39
CA TYR A 64 17.43 -29.20 -11.42
C TYR A 64 17.76 -30.33 -12.41
N ASN A 65 16.72 -30.83 -13.07
CA ASN A 65 16.88 -31.87 -14.09
C ASN A 65 17.43 -31.26 -15.41
N PHE A 66 17.84 -32.14 -16.32
CA PHE A 66 18.74 -31.85 -17.43
C PHE A 66 18.27 -30.70 -18.33
N LEU A 67 16.96 -30.62 -18.60
CA LEU A 67 16.38 -29.59 -19.45
C LEU A 67 16.63 -28.18 -18.90
N TYR A 68 16.51 -27.98 -17.59
CA TYR A 68 16.71 -26.67 -16.99
C TYR A 68 18.18 -26.27 -16.98
N GLN A 69 19.09 -27.21 -16.73
CA GLN A 69 20.53 -26.96 -16.82
C GLN A 69 20.96 -26.58 -18.26
N LEU A 70 20.38 -27.24 -19.28
CA LEU A 70 20.57 -26.85 -20.67
C LEU A 70 20.08 -25.41 -20.93
N ILE A 71 18.92 -25.03 -20.38
CA ILE A 71 18.43 -23.65 -20.48
C ILE A 71 19.43 -22.67 -19.83
N ILE A 72 19.96 -22.99 -18.64
CA ILE A 72 20.98 -22.15 -17.98
C ILE A 72 22.22 -22.01 -18.86
N PHE A 73 22.72 -23.12 -19.43
CA PHE A 73 23.87 -23.08 -20.35
C PHE A 73 23.60 -22.16 -21.55
N LEU A 74 22.41 -22.20 -22.14
CA LEU A 74 22.06 -21.30 -23.24
C LEU A 74 22.02 -19.83 -22.77
N LEU A 75 21.52 -19.56 -21.56
CA LEU A 75 21.57 -18.22 -20.96
C LEU A 75 23.00 -17.72 -20.74
N THR A 76 23.98 -18.60 -20.46
CA THR A 76 25.41 -18.19 -20.34
C THR A 76 26.01 -17.68 -21.64
N ARG A 77 25.42 -18.01 -22.79
CA ARG A 77 25.88 -17.58 -24.11
C ARG A 77 25.28 -16.25 -24.58
N ILE A 78 24.31 -15.69 -23.84
CA ILE A 78 23.67 -14.42 -24.16
C ILE A 78 24.33 -13.29 -23.35
N PRO A 79 24.66 -12.12 -23.96
CA PRO A 79 25.26 -10.99 -23.23
C PRO A 79 24.31 -10.40 -22.16
N GLY A 80 24.89 -9.85 -21.09
CA GLY A 80 24.15 -9.21 -19.99
C GLY A 80 24.39 -9.86 -18.61
N LYS A 81 23.89 -9.25 -17.54
CA LYS A 81 24.05 -9.77 -16.16
C LYS A 81 23.24 -11.04 -15.93
N ALA A 82 23.81 -12.03 -15.23
CA ALA A 82 23.18 -13.31 -14.93
C ALA A 82 21.83 -13.16 -14.20
N ILE A 83 21.77 -12.26 -13.20
CA ILE A 83 20.56 -11.95 -12.44
C ILE A 83 19.39 -11.52 -13.35
N TYR A 84 19.65 -10.62 -14.31
CA TYR A 84 18.61 -10.17 -15.23
C TYR A 84 18.14 -11.28 -16.17
N LYS A 85 19.05 -12.17 -16.60
CA LYS A 85 18.75 -13.28 -17.50
C LYS A 85 17.87 -14.34 -16.84
N TYR A 86 18.17 -14.73 -15.59
CA TYR A 86 17.29 -15.63 -14.84
C TYR A 86 15.90 -15.05 -14.63
N LYS A 87 15.82 -13.80 -14.15
CA LYS A 87 14.53 -13.13 -13.93
C LYS A 87 13.75 -13.00 -15.22
N LEU A 88 14.40 -12.62 -16.31
CA LEU A 88 13.75 -12.48 -17.61
C LEU A 88 13.18 -13.82 -18.11
N LEU A 89 13.90 -14.93 -17.93
CA LEU A 89 13.39 -16.26 -18.27
C LEU A 89 12.09 -16.56 -17.52
N SER A 90 12.06 -16.35 -16.20
CA SER A 90 10.86 -16.56 -15.39
C SER A 90 9.72 -15.62 -15.79
N VAL A 91 10.04 -14.34 -16.05
CA VAL A 91 9.06 -13.34 -16.50
C VAL A 91 8.43 -13.72 -17.83
N ILE A 92 9.19 -14.27 -18.79
CA ILE A 92 8.64 -14.74 -20.07
C ILE A 92 7.57 -15.82 -19.80
N PHE A 93 7.84 -16.74 -18.88
CA PHE A 93 6.90 -17.81 -18.56
C PHE A 93 5.69 -17.35 -17.76
N ASP A 94 5.72 -16.21 -17.07
CA ASP A 94 4.50 -15.58 -16.53
C ASP A 94 3.50 -15.27 -17.66
N TYR A 95 3.99 -14.80 -18.82
CA TYR A 95 3.13 -14.52 -19.98
C TYR A 95 2.65 -15.80 -20.67
N VAL A 96 3.50 -16.83 -20.76
CA VAL A 96 3.11 -18.14 -21.31
C VAL A 96 2.04 -18.79 -20.42
N LEU A 97 2.19 -18.67 -19.09
CA LEU A 97 1.21 -19.10 -18.11
C LEU A 97 -0.11 -18.35 -18.27
N ALA A 98 -0.07 -17.01 -18.29
CA ALA A 98 -1.25 -16.18 -18.47
C ALA A 98 -1.98 -16.48 -19.79
N ALA A 99 -1.24 -16.76 -20.87
CA ALA A 99 -1.82 -17.19 -22.15
C ALA A 99 -2.52 -18.56 -22.05
N GLY A 100 -1.97 -19.50 -21.27
CA GLY A 100 -2.61 -20.77 -20.96
C GLY A 100 -3.91 -20.59 -20.17
N VAL A 101 -3.88 -19.73 -19.14
CA VAL A 101 -5.06 -19.33 -18.34
C VAL A 101 -6.13 -18.71 -19.25
N PHE A 102 -5.75 -17.77 -20.12
CA PHE A 102 -6.65 -17.17 -21.10
C PHE A 102 -7.31 -18.23 -21.98
N ALA A 103 -6.53 -19.14 -22.57
CA ALA A 103 -7.04 -20.18 -23.45
C ALA A 103 -8.03 -21.11 -22.74
N PHE A 104 -7.72 -21.49 -21.49
CA PHE A 104 -8.58 -22.36 -20.69
C PHE A 104 -9.90 -21.67 -20.31
N VAL A 105 -9.84 -20.46 -19.75
CA VAL A 105 -11.03 -19.71 -19.32
C VAL A 105 -11.89 -19.33 -20.51
N ARG A 106 -11.28 -18.98 -21.66
CA ARG A 106 -12.03 -18.71 -22.89
C ARG A 106 -12.86 -19.89 -23.35
N LYS A 107 -12.37 -21.11 -23.13
CA LYS A 107 -13.04 -22.34 -23.56
C LYS A 107 -14.18 -22.76 -22.63
N THR A 108 -14.09 -22.37 -21.36
CA THR A 108 -15.01 -22.79 -20.29
C THR A 108 -16.03 -21.71 -19.90
N ALA A 109 -15.72 -20.45 -20.20
CA ALA A 109 -16.56 -19.29 -19.94
C ALA A 109 -16.67 -18.40 -21.20
N ASP A 110 -16.15 -17.17 -21.17
CA ASP A 110 -16.26 -16.20 -22.25
C ASP A 110 -14.97 -15.37 -22.45
N ASP A 111 -14.89 -14.67 -23.59
CA ASP A 111 -13.72 -13.86 -23.98
C ASP A 111 -13.38 -12.77 -22.95
N LYS A 112 -14.37 -12.22 -22.23
CA LYS A 112 -14.14 -11.16 -21.23
C LYS A 112 -13.55 -11.72 -19.96
N LYS A 113 -14.12 -12.80 -19.43
CA LYS A 113 -13.59 -13.52 -18.26
C LYS A 113 -12.19 -14.05 -18.55
N ALA A 114 -11.93 -14.52 -19.77
CA ALA A 114 -10.61 -14.93 -20.20
C ALA A 114 -9.59 -13.78 -20.18
N ALA A 115 -9.96 -12.62 -20.75
CA ALA A 115 -9.10 -11.44 -20.73
C ALA A 115 -8.82 -10.94 -19.31
N LEU A 116 -9.81 -11.00 -18.42
CA LEU A 116 -9.65 -10.62 -17.03
C LEU A 116 -8.79 -11.62 -16.24
N ALA A 117 -8.96 -12.92 -16.47
CA ALA A 117 -8.12 -13.96 -15.87
C ALA A 117 -6.66 -13.81 -16.28
N TYR A 118 -6.39 -13.60 -17.58
CA TYR A 118 -5.06 -13.25 -18.10
C TYR A 118 -4.44 -12.07 -17.35
N SER A 119 -5.23 -10.99 -17.25
CA SER A 119 -4.79 -9.73 -16.65
C SER A 119 -4.44 -9.92 -15.18
N ILE A 120 -5.30 -10.63 -14.44
CA ILE A 120 -5.11 -10.92 -13.03
C ILE A 120 -3.86 -11.78 -12.82
N THR A 121 -3.70 -12.87 -13.57
CA THR A 121 -2.51 -13.73 -13.47
C THR A 121 -1.21 -12.94 -13.59
N LEU A 122 -1.13 -11.95 -14.49
CA LEU A 122 0.08 -11.14 -14.63
C LEU A 122 0.34 -10.16 -13.49
N ILE A 123 -0.69 -9.65 -12.83
CA ILE A 123 -0.59 -8.66 -11.73
C ILE A 123 -0.60 -9.31 -10.34
N LEU A 124 -0.87 -10.62 -10.25
CA LEU A 124 -0.85 -11.35 -8.97
C LEU A 124 0.51 -11.19 -8.28
N PRO A 125 0.53 -10.75 -7.01
CA PRO A 125 1.74 -10.65 -6.21
C PRO A 125 2.59 -11.90 -6.20
N THR A 126 2.01 -13.09 -5.99
CA THR A 126 2.81 -14.33 -5.95
C THR A 126 3.47 -14.66 -7.28
N VAL A 127 2.89 -14.21 -8.41
CA VAL A 127 3.46 -14.42 -9.76
C VAL A 127 4.68 -13.53 -9.97
N TRP A 128 4.55 -12.21 -9.79
CA TRP A 128 5.68 -11.30 -10.03
C TRP A 128 6.72 -11.31 -8.91
N LEU A 129 6.36 -11.62 -7.66
CA LEU A 129 7.35 -11.87 -6.60
C LEU A 129 8.18 -13.12 -6.91
N ASN A 130 7.56 -14.22 -7.36
CA ASN A 130 8.30 -15.43 -7.72
C ASN A 130 9.27 -15.17 -8.89
N SER A 131 8.81 -14.50 -9.95
CA SER A 131 9.62 -14.32 -11.15
C SER A 131 10.63 -13.17 -11.05
N ALA A 132 10.19 -11.98 -10.63
CA ALA A 132 11.00 -10.76 -10.71
C ALA A 132 11.75 -10.42 -9.41
N ALA A 133 11.15 -10.61 -8.24
CA ALA A 133 11.85 -10.38 -6.97
C ALA A 133 12.75 -11.57 -6.61
N TRP A 134 12.19 -12.78 -6.62
CA TRP A 134 12.88 -14.01 -6.18
C TRP A 134 13.77 -14.61 -7.27
N GLY A 135 13.34 -14.55 -8.54
CA GLY A 135 14.06 -15.18 -9.66
C GLY A 135 13.85 -16.68 -9.80
N GLN A 136 12.73 -17.20 -9.29
CA GLN A 136 12.39 -18.61 -9.34
C GLN A 136 11.64 -19.00 -10.61
N CYS A 137 11.65 -20.30 -10.93
CA CYS A 137 11.12 -20.85 -12.18
C CYS A 137 9.73 -21.49 -12.04
N ASP A 138 8.96 -21.17 -10.99
CA ASP A 138 7.69 -21.85 -10.73
C ASP A 138 6.65 -21.62 -11.84
N SER A 139 6.65 -20.44 -12.46
CA SER A 139 5.80 -20.14 -13.61
C SER A 139 6.06 -21.06 -14.81
N ILE A 140 7.28 -21.59 -14.97
CA ILE A 140 7.66 -22.43 -16.12
C ILE A 140 6.90 -23.76 -16.10
N TYR A 141 7.05 -24.54 -15.02
CA TYR A 141 6.41 -25.86 -14.94
C TYR A 141 4.88 -25.72 -14.84
N VAL A 142 4.38 -24.72 -14.11
CA VAL A 142 2.94 -24.47 -13.99
C VAL A 142 2.32 -24.05 -15.32
N ALA A 143 3.03 -23.28 -16.17
CA ALA A 143 2.56 -22.99 -17.52
C ALA A 143 2.32 -24.27 -18.33
N PHE A 144 3.29 -25.20 -18.30
CA PHE A 144 3.15 -26.48 -18.99
C PHE A 144 2.01 -27.33 -18.42
N ILE A 145 1.75 -27.31 -17.10
CA ILE A 145 0.57 -27.97 -16.50
C ILE A 145 -0.74 -27.35 -16.98
N VAL A 146 -0.86 -26.02 -16.99
CA VAL A 146 -2.08 -25.34 -17.46
C VAL A 146 -2.36 -25.67 -18.93
N TRP A 147 -1.33 -25.67 -19.78
CA TRP A 147 -1.45 -26.12 -21.17
C TRP A 147 -1.78 -27.61 -21.30
N SER A 148 -1.21 -28.46 -20.44
CA SER A 148 -1.54 -29.88 -20.36
C SER A 148 -3.02 -30.10 -20.03
N LEU A 149 -3.55 -29.38 -19.04
CA LEU A 149 -4.96 -29.42 -18.65
C LEU A 149 -5.87 -28.88 -19.78
N TYR A 150 -5.47 -27.80 -20.46
CA TYR A 150 -6.20 -27.29 -21.62
C TYR A 150 -6.29 -28.32 -22.75
N PHE A 151 -5.19 -29.00 -23.08
CA PHE A 151 -5.22 -30.05 -24.09
C PHE A 151 -6.02 -31.27 -23.64
N LEU A 152 -5.99 -31.62 -22.35
CA LEU A 152 -6.81 -32.70 -21.81
C LEU A 152 -8.30 -32.37 -21.93
N TYR A 153 -8.69 -31.17 -21.51
CA TYR A 153 -10.06 -30.67 -21.59
C TYR A 153 -10.57 -30.58 -23.04
N THR A 154 -9.67 -30.32 -24.00
CA THR A 154 -10.00 -30.28 -25.44
C THR A 154 -9.80 -31.62 -26.16
N ASN A 155 -9.72 -32.74 -25.43
CA ASN A 155 -9.60 -34.11 -25.92
C ASN A 155 -8.32 -34.39 -26.75
N LYS A 156 -7.25 -33.61 -26.55
CA LYS A 156 -5.93 -33.77 -27.19
C LYS A 156 -4.96 -34.50 -26.24
N TYR A 157 -5.28 -35.75 -25.92
CA TYR A 157 -4.61 -36.54 -24.87
C TYR A 157 -3.09 -36.65 -25.05
N ILE A 158 -2.58 -36.98 -26.24
CA ILE A 158 -1.13 -37.09 -26.48
C ILE A 158 -0.42 -35.77 -26.15
N ARG A 159 -0.94 -34.63 -26.64
CA ARG A 159 -0.36 -33.31 -26.36
C ARG A 159 -0.40 -32.99 -24.87
N SER A 160 -1.49 -33.34 -24.19
CA SER A 160 -1.61 -33.16 -22.75
C SER A 160 -0.48 -33.88 -21.99
N PHE A 161 -0.26 -35.17 -22.27
CA PHE A 161 0.76 -35.96 -21.57
C PHE A 161 2.19 -35.57 -21.97
N VAL A 162 2.43 -35.10 -23.20
CA VAL A 162 3.73 -34.47 -23.59
C VAL A 162 3.99 -33.22 -22.75
N PHE A 163 3.02 -32.30 -22.65
CA PHE A 163 3.18 -31.08 -21.86
C PHE A 163 3.39 -31.39 -20.36
N LEU A 164 2.70 -32.40 -19.83
CA LEU A 164 2.93 -32.88 -18.46
C LEU A 164 4.34 -33.46 -18.27
N GLY A 165 4.85 -34.19 -19.27
CA GLY A 165 6.23 -34.67 -19.29
C GLY A 165 7.27 -33.56 -19.35
N ILE A 166 7.05 -32.51 -20.15
CA ILE A 166 7.92 -31.32 -20.18
C ILE A 166 7.89 -30.62 -18.83
N SER A 167 6.71 -30.44 -18.22
CA SER A 167 6.59 -29.86 -16.89
C SER A 167 7.42 -30.62 -15.86
N LEU A 168 7.32 -31.96 -15.88
CA LEU A 168 8.09 -32.80 -14.97
C LEU A 168 9.59 -32.69 -15.26
N ALA A 169 10.02 -32.63 -16.52
CA ALA A 169 11.43 -32.45 -16.90
C ALA A 169 12.03 -31.11 -16.43
N VAL A 170 11.20 -30.10 -16.19
CA VAL A 170 11.62 -28.81 -15.61
C VAL A 170 11.71 -28.90 -14.08
N LYS A 171 10.65 -29.42 -13.42
CA LYS A 171 10.54 -29.42 -11.96
C LYS A 171 9.78 -30.62 -11.42
N LEU A 172 10.30 -31.21 -10.34
CA LEU A 172 9.66 -32.33 -9.63
C LEU A 172 8.26 -31.97 -9.13
N GLN A 173 8.03 -30.74 -8.70
CA GLN A 173 6.74 -30.27 -8.15
C GLN A 173 5.58 -30.41 -9.15
N ALA A 174 5.85 -30.69 -10.43
CA ALA A 174 4.82 -31.11 -11.38
C ALA A 174 4.05 -32.36 -10.95
N VAL A 175 4.60 -33.20 -10.04
CA VAL A 175 3.91 -34.39 -9.52
C VAL A 175 2.60 -34.08 -8.80
N PHE A 176 2.41 -32.85 -8.29
CA PHE A 176 1.19 -32.48 -7.55
C PHE A 176 -0.09 -32.52 -8.39
N ILE A 177 0.00 -32.53 -9.73
CA ILE A 177 -1.18 -32.70 -10.61
C ILE A 177 -1.43 -34.16 -11.02
N ILE A 178 -0.45 -35.06 -10.86
CA ILE A 178 -0.55 -36.46 -11.31
C ILE A 178 -1.74 -37.20 -10.67
N PRO A 179 -2.06 -37.03 -9.37
CA PRO A 179 -3.23 -37.68 -8.77
C PRO A 179 -4.54 -37.40 -9.52
N PHE A 180 -4.71 -36.21 -10.08
CA PHE A 180 -5.90 -35.89 -10.89
C PHE A 180 -5.95 -36.69 -12.20
N PHE A 181 -4.83 -36.84 -12.90
CA PHE A 181 -4.74 -37.67 -14.11
C PHE A 181 -5.01 -39.15 -13.82
N VAL A 182 -4.46 -39.66 -12.71
CA VAL A 182 -4.70 -41.04 -12.24
C VAL A 182 -6.17 -41.24 -11.89
N PHE A 183 -6.79 -40.28 -11.20
CA PHE A 183 -8.22 -40.30 -10.91
C PHE A 183 -9.08 -40.37 -12.19
N LEU A 184 -8.80 -39.54 -13.20
CA LEU A 184 -9.53 -39.59 -14.48
C LEU A 184 -9.35 -40.92 -15.21
N TYR A 185 -8.17 -41.54 -15.13
CA TYR A 185 -7.93 -42.87 -15.68
C TYR A 185 -8.75 -43.95 -14.96
N ILE A 186 -8.71 -43.98 -13.62
CA ILE A 186 -9.49 -44.92 -12.81
C ILE A 186 -10.99 -44.74 -13.07
N LEU A 187 -11.47 -43.50 -13.12
CA LEU A 187 -12.86 -43.21 -13.44
C LEU A 187 -13.24 -43.72 -14.84
N GLY A 188 -12.35 -43.57 -15.83
CA GLY A 188 -12.53 -44.14 -17.16
C GLY A 188 -12.64 -45.66 -17.16
N LEU A 189 -11.87 -46.36 -16.31
CA LEU A 189 -12.00 -47.81 -16.13
C LEU A 189 -13.36 -48.18 -15.52
N ILE A 190 -13.78 -47.48 -14.46
CA ILE A 190 -15.06 -47.71 -13.77
C ILE A 190 -16.24 -47.48 -14.73
N ASN A 191 -16.22 -46.37 -15.47
CA ASN A 191 -17.28 -45.98 -16.40
C ASN A 191 -17.18 -46.65 -17.77
N LYS A 192 -16.17 -47.49 -18.00
CA LYS A 192 -15.84 -48.10 -19.31
C LYS A 192 -15.61 -47.07 -20.44
N GLU A 193 -15.11 -45.88 -20.10
CA GLU A 193 -14.72 -44.82 -21.03
C GLU A 193 -13.22 -44.91 -21.38
N LYS A 194 -12.88 -45.15 -22.65
CA LYS A 194 -11.48 -45.30 -23.10
C LYS A 194 -10.79 -43.98 -23.50
N LYS A 195 -11.11 -42.87 -22.82
CA LYS A 195 -10.53 -41.54 -23.09
C LYS A 195 -9.03 -41.48 -22.76
N ILE A 196 -8.67 -41.80 -21.51
CA ILE A 196 -7.29 -41.98 -21.08
C ILE A 196 -6.98 -43.48 -21.09
N ARG A 197 -5.83 -43.84 -21.66
CA ARG A 197 -5.33 -45.22 -21.77
C ARG A 197 -3.98 -45.33 -21.09
N LEU A 198 -3.63 -46.52 -20.61
CA LEU A 198 -2.39 -46.76 -19.87
C LEU A 198 -1.12 -46.27 -20.60
N TYR A 199 -1.04 -46.43 -21.92
CA TYR A 199 0.12 -45.97 -22.70
C TYR A 199 0.34 -44.45 -22.64
N HIS A 200 -0.70 -43.65 -22.36
CA HIS A 200 -0.54 -42.19 -22.23
C HIS A 200 0.37 -41.86 -21.06
N PHE A 201 0.30 -42.59 -19.95
CA PHE A 201 1.22 -42.41 -18.82
C PHE A 201 2.67 -42.71 -19.20
N GLY A 202 2.91 -43.62 -20.17
CA GLY A 202 4.24 -43.89 -20.72
C GLY A 202 4.83 -42.71 -21.52
N ILE A 203 4.00 -41.77 -22.00
CA ILE A 203 4.46 -40.56 -22.70
C ILE A 203 5.20 -39.62 -21.73
N ILE A 204 4.87 -39.61 -20.44
CA ILE A 204 5.48 -38.72 -19.44
C ILE A 204 7.00 -39.04 -19.31
N PRO A 205 7.42 -40.26 -18.91
CA PRO A 205 8.84 -40.59 -18.85
C PRO A 205 9.48 -40.54 -20.24
N GLY A 206 8.77 -40.94 -21.31
CA GLY A 206 9.29 -40.81 -22.68
C GLY A 206 9.64 -39.37 -23.07
N THR A 207 8.85 -38.40 -22.62
CA THR A 207 9.10 -36.96 -22.87
C THR A 207 10.26 -36.43 -22.02
N VAL A 208 10.36 -36.87 -20.75
CA VAL A 208 11.51 -36.52 -19.89
C VAL A 208 12.82 -37.03 -20.51
N ILE A 209 12.83 -38.27 -21.00
CA ILE A 209 13.98 -38.85 -21.71
C ILE A 209 14.26 -38.09 -23.00
N ALA A 210 13.22 -37.74 -23.78
CA ALA A 210 13.38 -36.97 -25.02
C ALA A 210 14.01 -35.59 -24.76
N ALA A 211 13.61 -34.90 -23.69
CA ALA A 211 14.20 -33.63 -23.27
C ALA A 211 15.67 -33.77 -22.80
N ALA A 212 16.05 -34.96 -22.36
CA ALA A 212 17.40 -35.32 -21.89
C ALA A 212 18.34 -35.86 -22.99
N LEU A 213 17.86 -36.05 -24.23
CA LEU A 213 18.67 -36.64 -25.30
C LEU A 213 20.03 -35.95 -25.51
N PRO A 214 20.15 -34.60 -25.51
CA PRO A 214 21.45 -33.95 -25.64
C PRO A 214 22.45 -34.37 -24.55
N ASN A 215 21.99 -34.52 -23.31
CA ASN A 215 22.81 -34.93 -22.17
C ASN A 215 23.22 -36.40 -22.29
N ILE A 216 22.29 -37.26 -22.70
CA ILE A 216 22.55 -38.69 -22.90
C ILE A 216 23.60 -38.88 -24.01
N PHE A 217 23.47 -38.17 -25.13
CA PHE A 217 24.48 -38.19 -26.20
C PHE A 217 25.83 -37.60 -25.79
N ALA A 218 25.84 -36.66 -24.83
CA ALA A 218 27.07 -36.14 -24.24
C ALA A 218 27.74 -37.11 -23.25
N GLY A 219 27.12 -38.26 -22.95
CA GLY A 219 27.65 -39.32 -22.10
C GLY A 219 27.04 -39.39 -20.70
N ARG A 220 25.93 -38.68 -20.44
CA ARG A 220 25.30 -38.66 -19.13
C ARG A 220 24.38 -39.88 -18.89
N PRO A 221 24.51 -40.61 -17.76
CA PRO A 221 23.66 -41.76 -17.47
C PRO A 221 22.18 -41.38 -17.33
N LEU A 222 21.30 -42.29 -17.76
CA LEU A 222 19.85 -42.12 -17.59
C LEU A 222 19.43 -42.11 -16.11
N THR A 223 20.16 -42.85 -15.28
CA THR A 223 19.90 -43.01 -13.83
C THR A 223 19.99 -41.70 -13.06
N ASP A 224 20.87 -40.78 -13.48
CA ASP A 224 21.04 -39.46 -12.87
C ASP A 224 19.72 -38.68 -12.80
N MET A 225 18.84 -38.80 -13.79
CA MET A 225 17.54 -38.11 -13.77
C MET A 225 16.68 -38.53 -12.59
N ILE A 226 16.75 -39.81 -12.19
CA ILE A 226 16.00 -40.36 -11.05
C ILE A 226 16.69 -39.97 -9.75
N VAL A 227 18.02 -40.04 -9.71
CA VAL A 227 18.84 -39.67 -8.54
C VAL A 227 18.59 -38.21 -8.15
N ILE A 228 18.54 -37.28 -9.10
CA ILE A 228 18.23 -35.86 -8.84
C ILE A 228 16.91 -35.70 -8.10
N TYR A 229 15.86 -36.43 -8.50
CA TYR A 229 14.57 -36.35 -7.82
C TYR A 229 14.57 -37.01 -6.44
N LYS A 230 15.29 -38.13 -6.29
CA LYS A 230 15.47 -38.75 -4.98
C LYS A 230 16.17 -37.79 -4.01
N GLU A 231 17.27 -37.18 -4.44
CA GLU A 231 18.01 -36.19 -3.64
C GLU A 231 17.17 -34.97 -3.30
N GLN A 232 16.32 -34.48 -4.22
CA GLN A 232 15.40 -33.38 -3.92
C GLN A 232 14.40 -33.71 -2.82
N ILE A 233 13.90 -34.96 -2.78
CA ILE A 233 12.96 -35.42 -1.75
C ILE A 233 13.68 -35.53 -0.39
N GLU A 234 14.90 -36.04 -0.37
CA GLU A 234 15.68 -36.26 0.85
C GLU A 234 16.35 -34.99 1.40
N LYS A 235 16.46 -33.92 0.60
CA LYS A 235 17.18 -32.69 0.95
C LYS A 235 16.60 -31.93 2.14
N TYR A 236 15.29 -31.95 2.33
CA TYR A 236 14.62 -31.18 3.39
C TYR A 236 13.89 -32.12 4.35
N GLN A 237 14.43 -32.23 5.56
CA GLN A 237 13.91 -33.05 6.65
C GLN A 237 13.06 -32.24 7.64
N ASP A 238 12.23 -31.34 7.11
CA ASP A 238 11.22 -30.59 7.87
C ASP A 238 9.83 -30.99 7.34
N ILE A 239 8.82 -31.15 8.20
CA ILE A 239 7.43 -31.34 7.73
C ILE A 239 7.00 -30.14 6.88
N SER A 240 7.37 -28.94 7.32
CA SER A 240 7.13 -27.71 6.58
C SER A 240 8.28 -26.74 6.69
N LYS A 241 8.74 -26.27 5.54
CA LYS A 241 9.70 -25.20 5.40
C LYS A 241 8.97 -23.93 5.00
N ASN A 242 8.53 -23.20 6.02
CA ASN A 242 7.76 -21.95 5.93
C ASN A 242 6.38 -22.05 5.26
N TYR A 243 5.92 -23.21 4.82
CA TYR A 243 4.58 -23.36 4.25
C TYR A 243 3.53 -23.54 5.34
N GLN A 244 2.38 -22.91 5.17
CA GLN A 244 1.25 -22.88 6.10
C GLN A 244 0.40 -24.18 6.09
N THR A 245 1.01 -25.34 6.29
CA THR A 245 0.30 -26.64 6.38
C THR A 245 -0.44 -26.80 7.71
N VAL A 246 -1.49 -27.63 7.73
CA VAL A 246 -2.18 -28.04 8.97
C VAL A 246 -1.23 -28.63 10.01
N TRP A 247 -0.13 -29.27 9.58
CA TRP A 247 0.79 -29.95 10.47
C TRP A 247 1.55 -29.02 11.41
N ASN A 248 1.69 -27.73 11.06
CA ASN A 248 2.34 -26.75 11.94
C ASN A 248 1.55 -26.59 13.24
N ILE A 249 0.21 -26.61 13.17
CA ILE A 249 -0.70 -26.49 14.33
C ILE A 249 -0.53 -27.67 15.30
N LEU A 250 -0.19 -28.84 14.77
CA LEU A 250 0.04 -30.06 15.54
C LEU A 250 1.51 -30.25 15.94
N HIS A 251 2.40 -29.37 15.48
CA HIS A 251 3.84 -29.42 15.69
C HIS A 251 4.48 -30.79 15.36
N PHE A 252 4.08 -31.40 14.25
CA PHE A 252 4.64 -32.68 13.79
C PHE A 252 6.12 -32.55 13.42
N ALA A 253 6.89 -33.61 13.68
CA ALA A 253 8.32 -33.68 13.39
C ALA A 253 8.59 -34.65 12.23
N TYR A 254 9.59 -34.34 11.40
CA TYR A 254 9.83 -35.09 10.16
C TYR A 254 10.16 -36.56 10.42
N ASP A 255 11.07 -36.83 11.35
CA ASP A 255 11.58 -38.18 11.63
C ASP A 255 10.50 -39.13 12.15
N SER A 256 9.52 -38.63 12.91
CA SER A 256 8.41 -39.42 13.45
C SER A 256 7.19 -39.50 12.52
N ASP A 257 6.88 -38.41 11.82
CA ASP A 257 5.54 -38.21 11.28
C ASP A 257 5.47 -38.15 9.75
N ALA A 258 6.60 -38.09 9.03
CA ALA A 258 6.60 -37.95 7.56
C ALA A 258 5.84 -39.10 6.86
N ALA A 259 6.05 -40.35 7.31
CA ALA A 259 5.35 -41.51 6.75
C ALA A 259 3.83 -41.43 6.99
N TRP A 260 3.40 -40.96 8.17
CA TRP A 260 2.00 -40.74 8.49
C TRP A 260 1.38 -39.64 7.63
N CYS A 261 2.10 -38.53 7.40
CA CYS A 261 1.66 -37.45 6.51
C CYS A 261 1.45 -37.94 5.07
N ILE A 262 2.36 -38.76 4.56
CA ILE A 262 2.24 -39.38 3.22
C ILE A 262 1.02 -40.31 3.18
N GLY A 263 0.89 -41.21 4.15
CA GLY A 263 -0.24 -42.13 4.24
C GLY A 263 -1.59 -41.41 4.32
N PHE A 264 -1.68 -40.38 5.16
CA PHE A 264 -2.85 -39.52 5.28
C PHE A 264 -3.19 -38.83 3.96
N THR A 265 -2.19 -38.28 3.27
CA THR A 265 -2.40 -37.63 1.96
C THR A 265 -2.99 -38.61 0.94
N VAL A 266 -2.45 -39.82 0.85
CA VAL A 266 -2.96 -40.85 -0.08
C VAL A 266 -4.41 -41.19 0.24
N ILE A 267 -4.73 -41.40 1.53
CA ILE A 267 -6.10 -41.66 1.97
C ILE A 267 -7.02 -40.48 1.64
N ALA A 268 -6.60 -39.24 1.92
CA ALA A 268 -7.38 -38.04 1.63
C ALA A 268 -7.68 -37.89 0.12
N LEU A 269 -6.70 -38.17 -0.75
CA LEU A 269 -6.87 -38.16 -2.20
C LEU A 269 -7.85 -39.25 -2.69
N ILE A 270 -7.77 -40.46 -2.11
CA ILE A 270 -8.71 -41.55 -2.42
C ILE A 270 -10.13 -41.17 -1.99
N VAL A 271 -10.29 -40.67 -0.76
CA VAL A 271 -11.59 -40.21 -0.22
C VAL A 271 -12.17 -39.11 -1.10
N LEU A 272 -11.35 -38.15 -1.52
CA LEU A 272 -11.77 -37.07 -2.40
C LEU A 272 -12.19 -37.58 -3.80
N GLY A 273 -11.43 -38.52 -4.38
CA GLY A 273 -11.80 -39.16 -5.65
C GLY A 273 -13.09 -39.96 -5.58
N VAL A 274 -13.28 -40.74 -4.50
CA VAL A 274 -14.54 -41.45 -4.23
C VAL A 274 -15.69 -40.47 -4.05
N PHE A 275 -15.46 -39.36 -3.33
CA PHE A 275 -16.46 -38.30 -3.16
C PHE A 275 -16.89 -37.70 -4.51
N PHE A 276 -15.94 -37.36 -5.39
CA PHE A 276 -16.23 -36.86 -6.74
C PHE A 276 -17.07 -37.86 -7.55
N TYR A 277 -16.71 -39.15 -7.51
CA TYR A 277 -17.46 -40.21 -8.19
C TYR A 277 -18.88 -40.37 -7.64
N ARG A 278 -19.05 -40.50 -6.31
CA ARG A 278 -20.36 -40.70 -5.69
C ARG A 278 -21.30 -39.51 -5.86
N LYS A 279 -20.76 -38.30 -5.92
CA LYS A 279 -21.51 -37.07 -6.21
C LYS A 279 -21.70 -36.81 -7.70
N LYS A 280 -21.27 -37.73 -8.58
CA LYS A 280 -21.41 -37.63 -10.03
C LYS A 280 -20.87 -36.30 -10.57
N ALA A 281 -19.70 -35.88 -10.07
CA ALA A 281 -19.05 -34.68 -10.56
C ALA A 281 -18.80 -34.81 -12.08
N ASP A 282 -19.28 -33.84 -12.86
CA ASP A 282 -18.94 -33.68 -14.28
C ASP A 282 -17.45 -33.33 -14.48
N VAL A 283 -16.60 -34.34 -14.39
CA VAL A 283 -15.14 -34.21 -14.48
C VAL A 283 -14.62 -33.96 -15.89
N TRP A 284 -15.48 -33.95 -16.92
CA TRP A 284 -15.09 -33.63 -18.30
C TRP A 284 -15.69 -32.30 -18.79
N GLY A 285 -16.58 -31.69 -18.00
CA GLY A 285 -17.11 -30.35 -18.23
C GLY A 285 -16.87 -29.43 -17.03
N LYS A 286 -17.92 -29.13 -16.28
CA LYS A 286 -17.96 -28.04 -15.29
C LYS A 286 -17.04 -28.26 -14.09
N HIS A 287 -16.88 -29.50 -13.62
CA HIS A 287 -16.10 -29.81 -12.42
C HIS A 287 -14.65 -30.22 -12.71
N PHE A 288 -14.24 -30.28 -13.99
CA PHE A 288 -12.88 -30.67 -14.39
C PHE A 288 -11.80 -29.90 -13.61
N ILE A 289 -11.86 -28.57 -13.63
CA ILE A 289 -10.84 -27.73 -13.00
C ILE A 289 -10.94 -27.73 -11.46
N TRP A 290 -12.15 -27.90 -10.93
CA TRP A 290 -12.39 -28.02 -9.49
C TRP A 290 -11.70 -29.25 -8.91
N CYS A 291 -11.85 -30.40 -9.56
CA CYS A 291 -11.22 -31.64 -9.14
C CYS A 291 -9.68 -31.54 -9.24
N ALA A 292 -9.16 -30.93 -10.31
CA ALA A 292 -7.72 -30.65 -10.43
C ALA A 292 -7.20 -29.75 -9.31
N PHE A 293 -7.88 -28.63 -9.04
CA PHE A 293 -7.55 -27.70 -7.97
C PHE A 293 -7.53 -28.38 -6.60
N LEU A 294 -8.62 -29.06 -6.23
CA LEU A 294 -8.75 -29.67 -4.90
C LEU A 294 -7.71 -30.77 -4.70
N MET A 295 -7.48 -31.65 -5.69
CA MET A 295 -6.48 -32.72 -5.55
C MET A 295 -5.06 -32.16 -5.43
N SER A 296 -4.70 -31.14 -6.22
CA SER A 296 -3.39 -30.50 -6.07
C SER A 296 -3.24 -29.75 -4.75
N TYR A 297 -4.31 -29.11 -4.25
CA TYR A 297 -4.30 -28.45 -2.95
C TYR A 297 -4.17 -29.46 -1.80
N THR A 298 -4.87 -30.61 -1.87
CA THR A 298 -4.73 -31.71 -0.91
C THR A 298 -3.29 -32.21 -0.84
N CYS A 299 -2.60 -32.37 -1.98
CA CYS A 299 -1.18 -32.75 -1.99
C CYS A 299 -0.34 -31.78 -1.16
N VAL A 300 -0.43 -30.47 -1.45
CA VAL A 300 0.42 -29.46 -0.81
C VAL A 300 0.01 -29.23 0.66
N MET A 301 -1.26 -29.47 1.00
CA MET A 301 -1.74 -29.29 2.37
C MET A 301 -1.24 -30.38 3.33
N PHE A 302 -1.11 -31.63 2.86
CA PHE A 302 -0.91 -32.78 3.73
C PHE A 302 0.41 -33.55 3.50
N LEU A 303 1.13 -33.36 2.39
CA LEU A 303 2.45 -33.97 2.24
C LEU A 303 3.48 -33.34 3.19
N PRO A 304 4.53 -34.07 3.61
CA PRO A 304 5.68 -33.50 4.32
C PRO A 304 6.63 -32.77 3.36
N SER A 305 7.64 -32.08 3.89
CA SER A 305 8.64 -31.31 3.12
C SER A 305 8.06 -30.21 2.24
N MET A 306 6.98 -29.56 2.70
CA MET A 306 6.33 -28.49 1.94
C MET A 306 7.06 -27.16 2.10
N HIS A 307 7.33 -26.50 0.97
CA HIS A 307 8.08 -25.24 0.91
C HIS A 307 7.13 -24.08 0.58
N GLU A 308 7.43 -22.84 1.02
CA GLU A 308 6.50 -21.70 0.88
C GLU A 308 5.99 -21.43 -0.54
N ARG A 309 6.74 -21.81 -1.58
CA ARG A 309 6.38 -21.60 -2.98
C ARG A 309 5.52 -22.71 -3.61
N TYR A 310 5.33 -23.85 -2.94
CA TYR A 310 4.61 -24.99 -3.51
C TYR A 310 3.11 -24.74 -3.70
N ALA A 311 2.58 -23.67 -3.12
CA ALA A 311 1.21 -23.19 -3.35
C ALA A 311 0.92 -22.80 -4.81
N TYR A 312 1.96 -22.39 -5.55
CA TYR A 312 1.84 -21.68 -6.81
C TYR A 312 0.89 -22.38 -7.82
N LEU A 313 0.97 -23.71 -7.94
CA LEU A 313 0.12 -24.45 -8.87
C LEU A 313 -1.37 -24.33 -8.51
N TYR A 314 -1.76 -24.68 -7.27
CA TYR A 314 -3.17 -24.69 -6.92
C TYR A 314 -3.75 -23.27 -6.86
N GLU A 315 -2.93 -22.25 -6.56
CA GLU A 315 -3.37 -20.85 -6.61
C GLU A 315 -3.77 -20.43 -8.02
N ILE A 316 -2.98 -20.80 -9.03
CA ILE A 316 -3.33 -20.55 -10.43
C ILE A 316 -4.58 -21.34 -10.81
N LEU A 317 -4.72 -22.59 -10.37
CA LEU A 317 -5.95 -23.37 -10.61
C LEU A 317 -7.16 -22.73 -9.92
N ALA A 318 -7.00 -22.12 -8.74
CA ALA A 318 -8.06 -21.37 -8.05
C ALA A 318 -8.49 -20.14 -8.87
N VAL A 319 -7.54 -19.43 -9.48
CA VAL A 319 -7.84 -18.30 -10.40
C VAL A 319 -8.63 -18.78 -11.62
N ILE A 320 -8.19 -19.87 -12.28
CA ILE A 320 -8.92 -20.44 -13.42
C ILE A 320 -10.34 -20.84 -12.98
N THR A 321 -10.46 -21.49 -11.82
CA THR A 321 -11.76 -21.90 -11.26
C THR A 321 -12.67 -20.68 -10.99
N ALA A 322 -12.12 -19.58 -10.48
CA ALA A 322 -12.87 -18.36 -10.14
C ALA A 322 -13.48 -17.72 -11.38
N PHE A 323 -12.73 -17.70 -12.48
CA PHE A 323 -13.19 -17.15 -13.74
C PHE A 323 -14.04 -18.11 -14.59
N SER A 324 -13.83 -19.41 -14.45
CA SER A 324 -14.54 -20.41 -15.27
C SER A 324 -15.92 -20.74 -14.70
N TYR A 325 -16.00 -20.97 -13.39
CA TYR A 325 -17.18 -21.58 -12.76
C TYR A 325 -17.61 -20.90 -11.46
N GLY A 326 -16.92 -19.84 -11.03
CA GLY A 326 -17.38 -18.97 -9.95
C GLY A 326 -17.15 -19.51 -8.54
N ILE A 327 -16.02 -20.19 -8.27
CA ILE A 327 -15.53 -20.28 -6.88
C ILE A 327 -15.49 -18.85 -6.29
N ASN A 328 -15.80 -18.77 -5.00
CA ASN A 328 -15.79 -17.53 -4.25
C ASN A 328 -14.46 -16.79 -4.49
N PHE A 329 -14.50 -15.66 -5.22
CA PHE A 329 -13.35 -14.76 -5.45
C PHE A 329 -12.61 -14.43 -4.15
N ILE A 330 -13.31 -14.44 -3.01
CA ILE A 330 -12.74 -14.28 -1.68
C ILE A 330 -11.70 -15.36 -1.38
N ALA A 331 -11.91 -16.61 -1.78
CA ALA A 331 -10.95 -17.69 -1.54
C ALA A 331 -9.68 -17.51 -2.38
N ALA A 332 -9.84 -17.24 -3.69
CA ALA A 332 -8.71 -16.93 -4.57
C ALA A 332 -7.88 -15.74 -4.05
N PHE A 333 -8.55 -14.70 -3.56
CA PHE A 333 -7.92 -13.55 -2.94
C PHE A 333 -7.25 -13.88 -1.59
N ALA A 334 -7.90 -14.69 -0.75
CA ALA A 334 -7.36 -15.09 0.55
C ALA A 334 -6.08 -15.94 0.41
N PHE A 335 -6.01 -16.84 -0.58
CA PHE A 335 -4.76 -17.57 -0.88
C PHE A 335 -3.60 -16.60 -1.15
N GLN A 336 -3.85 -15.56 -1.94
CA GLN A 336 -2.83 -14.56 -2.26
C GLN A 336 -2.35 -13.82 -1.01
N LEU A 337 -3.24 -13.43 -0.09
CA LEU A 337 -2.83 -12.75 1.14
C LEU A 337 -1.90 -13.60 2.00
N ILE A 338 -2.24 -14.88 2.18
CA ILE A 338 -1.43 -15.81 2.97
C ILE A 338 -0.06 -16.01 2.30
N SER A 339 -0.03 -16.33 1.01
CA SER A 339 1.22 -16.60 0.30
C SER A 339 2.11 -15.38 0.13
N VAL A 340 1.55 -14.18 -0.02
CA VAL A 340 2.33 -12.93 -0.02
C VAL A 340 3.02 -12.73 1.32
N LYS A 341 2.33 -12.94 2.44
CA LYS A 341 2.95 -12.83 3.78
C LYS A 341 4.09 -13.84 3.92
N THR A 342 3.91 -15.08 3.44
CA THR A 342 4.95 -16.10 3.47
C THR A 342 6.14 -15.75 2.56
N TYR A 343 5.89 -15.29 1.33
CA TYR A 343 6.93 -14.89 0.37
C TYR A 343 7.75 -13.73 0.89
N CYS A 344 7.08 -12.70 1.41
CA CYS A 344 7.78 -11.53 1.93
C CYS A 344 8.53 -11.82 3.23
N SER A 345 8.08 -12.78 4.02
CA SER A 345 8.83 -13.28 5.18
C SER A 345 10.15 -13.90 4.76
N TYR A 346 10.16 -14.75 3.73
CA TYR A 346 11.39 -15.34 3.19
C TYR A 346 12.28 -14.30 2.49
N LEU A 347 11.71 -13.53 1.56
CA LEU A 347 12.47 -12.61 0.70
C LEU A 347 13.04 -11.40 1.46
N TYR A 348 12.31 -10.92 2.47
CA TYR A 348 12.59 -9.64 3.10
C TYR A 348 12.64 -9.71 4.63
N GLY A 349 12.69 -10.92 5.20
CA GLY A 349 12.81 -11.13 6.65
C GLY A 349 11.61 -10.62 7.46
N MET A 350 10.43 -10.50 6.85
CA MET A 350 9.24 -10.09 7.59
C MET A 350 8.86 -11.13 8.65
N LEU A 351 8.55 -10.65 9.85
CA LEU A 351 7.97 -11.48 10.90
C LEU A 351 6.62 -12.05 10.44
N ARG A 352 6.39 -13.32 10.78
CA ARG A 352 5.14 -14.02 10.54
C ARG A 352 4.88 -15.01 11.67
N ASP A 353 3.61 -15.23 11.94
CA ASP A 353 3.14 -16.31 12.80
C ASP A 353 2.70 -17.47 11.90
N ILE A 354 3.50 -18.54 11.88
CA ILE A 354 3.25 -19.68 10.98
C ILE A 354 2.02 -20.49 11.41
N ASP A 355 1.72 -20.55 12.71
CA ASP A 355 0.59 -21.31 13.24
C ASP A 355 -0.71 -20.59 12.88
N LEU A 356 -0.75 -19.27 13.06
CA LEU A 356 -1.88 -18.45 12.66
C LEU A 356 -2.16 -18.55 11.15
N LEU A 357 -1.11 -18.45 10.31
CA LEU A 357 -1.26 -18.62 8.86
C LEU A 357 -1.75 -20.03 8.50
N SER A 358 -1.32 -21.05 9.25
CA SER A 358 -1.74 -22.44 9.06
C SER A 358 -3.20 -22.67 9.46
N ILE A 359 -3.68 -22.01 10.53
CA ILE A 359 -5.10 -21.97 10.90
C ILE A 359 -5.91 -21.36 9.77
N PHE A 360 -5.53 -20.17 9.28
CA PHE A 360 -6.23 -19.53 8.16
C PHE A 360 -6.25 -20.40 6.91
N ASN A 361 -5.14 -21.04 6.55
CA ASN A 361 -5.07 -21.93 5.39
C ASN A 361 -5.94 -23.18 5.58
N THR A 362 -6.02 -23.72 6.80
CA THR A 362 -6.89 -24.86 7.13
C THR A 362 -8.38 -24.49 7.00
N VAL A 363 -8.78 -23.33 7.50
CA VAL A 363 -10.14 -22.80 7.31
C VAL A 363 -10.43 -22.62 5.82
N LEU A 364 -9.46 -22.14 5.04
CA LEU A 364 -9.62 -21.91 3.62
C LEU A 364 -9.70 -23.20 2.79
N TYR A 365 -8.98 -24.25 3.19
CA TYR A 365 -9.13 -25.60 2.64
C TYR A 365 -10.53 -26.16 2.90
N ALA A 366 -11.01 -26.09 4.14
CA ALA A 366 -12.37 -26.52 4.50
C ALA A 366 -13.44 -25.72 3.74
N PHE A 367 -13.25 -24.40 3.63
CA PHE A 367 -14.12 -23.51 2.84
C PHE A 367 -14.14 -23.91 1.36
N SER A 368 -13.00 -24.31 0.78
CA SER A 368 -12.91 -24.72 -0.62
C SER A 368 -13.68 -26.03 -0.89
N ILE A 369 -13.62 -26.98 0.03
CA ILE A 369 -14.45 -28.21 -0.02
C ILE A 369 -15.93 -27.85 0.09
N PHE A 370 -16.32 -26.99 1.04
CA PHE A 370 -17.68 -26.51 1.19
C PHE A 370 -18.20 -25.79 -0.08
N ALA A 371 -17.37 -24.94 -0.69
CA ALA A 371 -17.70 -24.25 -1.92
C ALA A 371 -17.93 -25.23 -3.08
N PHE A 372 -17.12 -26.28 -3.18
CA PHE A 372 -17.32 -27.32 -4.18
C PHE A 372 -18.58 -28.16 -3.92
N VAL A 373 -18.91 -28.47 -2.65
CA VAL A 373 -20.18 -29.12 -2.29
C VAL A 373 -21.38 -28.26 -2.74
N ARG A 374 -21.30 -26.95 -2.53
CA ARG A 374 -22.32 -25.98 -2.98
C ARG A 374 -22.44 -25.94 -4.50
N GLU A 375 -21.32 -26.03 -5.21
CA GLU A 375 -21.26 -26.14 -6.68
C GLU A 375 -22.00 -27.39 -7.17
N LEU A 376 -21.71 -28.55 -6.56
CA LEU A 376 -22.37 -29.83 -6.87
C LEU A 376 -23.89 -29.80 -6.62
N CYS A 377 -24.34 -29.00 -5.65
CA CYS A 377 -25.76 -28.79 -5.38
C CYS A 377 -26.42 -27.73 -6.29
N GLU A 378 -25.74 -27.28 -7.35
CA GLU A 378 -26.19 -26.22 -8.27
C GLU A 378 -26.54 -24.90 -7.55
N LYS A 379 -25.98 -24.70 -6.35
CA LYS A 379 -26.12 -23.47 -5.55
C LYS A 379 -24.74 -22.85 -5.32
N PRO A 380 -23.98 -22.56 -6.39
CA PRO A 380 -22.60 -22.12 -6.28
C PRO A 380 -22.48 -20.82 -5.47
N LEU A 381 -21.39 -20.67 -4.70
CA LEU A 381 -21.07 -19.46 -3.95
C LEU A 381 -20.53 -18.39 -4.90
N ILE A 382 -21.39 -17.95 -5.82
CA ILE A 382 -20.98 -17.01 -6.86
C ILE A 382 -21.10 -15.58 -6.33
N ILE A 383 -19.98 -14.90 -6.16
CA ILE A 383 -19.94 -13.44 -6.27
C ILE A 383 -19.93 -13.14 -7.76
N ASN A 384 -21.12 -12.97 -8.34
CA ASN A 384 -21.26 -12.70 -9.77
C ASN A 384 -20.85 -11.24 -10.01
N LEU A 385 -19.54 -11.01 -10.11
CA LEU A 385 -19.00 -9.69 -10.48
C LEU A 385 -19.40 -9.34 -11.92
N PHE A 386 -19.52 -10.34 -12.79
CA PHE A 386 -19.73 -10.14 -14.22
C PHE A 386 -20.63 -11.24 -14.82
N ASP A 387 -21.96 -11.06 -14.76
CA ASP A 387 -22.85 -11.41 -15.88
C ASP A 387 -24.28 -10.85 -15.76
N LYS A 388 -24.84 -10.53 -16.94
CA LYS A 388 -25.93 -9.57 -17.23
C LYS A 388 -27.33 -9.91 -16.70
N GLY A 389 -28.05 -8.87 -16.29
CA GLY A 389 -29.38 -8.58 -16.84
C GLY A 389 -29.25 -7.33 -17.71
N GLU A 390 -29.46 -7.48 -19.02
CA GLU A 390 -29.39 -6.44 -20.05
C GLU A 390 -28.07 -5.63 -20.10
N GLU A 391 -27.84 -4.91 -21.19
CA GLU A 391 -26.80 -3.89 -21.18
C GLU A 391 -27.18 -2.90 -20.08
N SER A 392 -26.35 -2.80 -19.02
CA SER A 392 -26.37 -1.61 -18.17
C SER A 392 -26.47 -0.41 -19.11
N SER A 393 -27.54 0.37 -18.93
CA SER A 393 -27.93 1.54 -19.71
C SER A 393 -26.95 2.71 -19.54
N TYR A 394 -25.68 2.40 -19.27
CA TYR A 394 -24.60 3.35 -19.12
C TYR A 394 -24.43 4.14 -20.42
N ALA A 395 -25.15 5.25 -20.46
CA ALA A 395 -24.91 6.34 -21.37
C ALA A 395 -23.61 7.03 -20.91
N PRO A 396 -22.58 7.13 -21.75
CA PRO A 396 -21.40 7.91 -21.39
C PRO A 396 -21.84 9.32 -21.02
N ALA A 397 -21.31 9.84 -19.90
CA ALA A 397 -21.57 11.22 -19.51
C ALA A 397 -20.88 12.14 -20.52
N ARG A 398 -21.58 12.44 -21.62
CA ARG A 398 -21.42 13.69 -22.34
C ARG A 398 -22.05 14.70 -21.38
N PHE A 399 -21.29 15.65 -20.85
CA PHE A 399 -21.85 16.65 -19.95
C PHE A 399 -23.00 17.38 -20.68
N PRO A 400 -24.27 17.10 -20.32
CA PRO A 400 -25.06 18.16 -19.69
C PRO A 400 -26.11 17.66 -18.69
N VAL A 401 -26.34 18.43 -17.63
CA VAL A 401 -27.70 18.60 -17.05
C VAL A 401 -27.86 20.10 -16.76
N LYS A 402 -28.71 20.77 -17.53
CA LYS A 402 -29.08 22.19 -17.35
C LYS A 402 -29.87 22.43 -16.05
N GLU A 403 -30.38 21.36 -15.43
CA GLU A 403 -31.10 21.45 -14.17
C GLU A 403 -30.15 21.69 -12.99
N ARG A 404 -30.62 22.51 -12.06
CA ARG A 404 -29.87 22.93 -10.90
C ARG A 404 -29.61 21.73 -9.98
N PHE A 405 -28.34 21.39 -9.76
CA PHE A 405 -27.99 20.40 -8.76
C PHE A 405 -28.45 20.84 -7.37
N LYS A 406 -29.20 19.98 -6.68
CA LYS A 406 -29.62 20.20 -5.30
C LYS A 406 -29.67 18.85 -4.56
N PRO A 407 -28.95 18.69 -3.44
CA PRO A 407 -29.04 17.47 -2.64
C PRO A 407 -30.45 17.32 -2.04
N GLY A 408 -30.95 16.08 -1.98
CA GLY A 408 -32.23 15.77 -1.35
C GLY A 408 -32.14 15.81 0.19
N LYS A 409 -33.28 15.68 0.88
CA LYS A 409 -33.30 15.60 2.35
C LYS A 409 -32.46 14.43 2.89
N LYS A 410 -32.55 13.27 2.22
CA LYS A 410 -31.77 12.07 2.57
C LYS A 410 -30.26 12.31 2.44
N ASP A 411 -29.84 13.05 1.41
CA ASP A 411 -28.44 13.41 1.21
C ASP A 411 -27.92 14.32 2.31
N ILE A 412 -28.72 15.33 2.71
CA ILE A 412 -28.36 16.23 3.81
C ILE A 412 -28.21 15.44 5.12
N THR A 413 -29.16 14.55 5.43
CA THR A 413 -29.07 13.70 6.62
C THR A 413 -27.84 12.80 6.58
N ALA A 414 -27.58 12.11 5.47
CA ALA A 414 -26.42 11.24 5.34
C ALA A 414 -25.10 12.01 5.46
N LEU A 415 -25.01 13.18 4.81
CA LEU A 415 -23.86 14.08 4.91
C LEU A 415 -23.62 14.53 6.35
N LEU A 416 -24.66 14.99 7.07
CA LEU A 416 -24.53 15.39 8.48
C LEU A 416 -24.09 14.24 9.38
N ILE A 417 -24.63 13.04 9.18
CA ILE A 417 -24.23 11.83 9.93
C ILE A 417 -22.76 11.52 9.68
N LEU A 418 -22.33 11.46 8.41
CA LEU A 418 -20.94 11.14 8.06
C LEU A 418 -19.96 12.20 8.57
N THR A 419 -20.30 13.48 8.44
CA THR A 419 -19.51 14.59 8.99
C THR A 419 -19.43 14.50 10.51
N GLY A 420 -20.53 14.19 11.20
CA GLY A 420 -20.56 14.01 12.65
C GLY A 420 -19.74 12.80 13.12
N ILE A 421 -19.80 11.68 12.40
CA ILE A 421 -18.99 10.48 12.66
C ILE A 421 -17.49 10.82 12.56
N PHE A 422 -17.07 11.52 11.50
CA PHE A 422 -15.66 11.91 11.36
C PHE A 422 -15.23 12.91 12.43
N LEU A 423 -16.07 13.89 12.75
CA LEU A 423 -15.79 14.84 13.82
C LEU A 423 -15.58 14.10 15.16
N LEU A 424 -16.46 13.15 15.48
CA LEU A 424 -16.35 12.35 16.69
C LEU A 424 -15.05 11.55 16.69
N ILE A 425 -14.81 10.74 15.66
CA ILE A 425 -13.63 9.86 15.56
C ILE A 425 -12.32 10.68 15.50
N GLY A 426 -12.28 11.74 14.69
CA GLY A 426 -11.12 12.62 14.55
C GLY A 426 -10.81 13.42 15.82
N SER A 427 -11.83 13.78 16.61
CA SER A 427 -11.65 14.49 17.88
C SER A 427 -11.15 13.60 19.02
N MET A 428 -11.19 12.27 18.86
CA MET A 428 -10.68 11.34 19.88
C MET A 428 -9.18 11.55 20.06
N HIS A 429 -8.75 11.73 21.31
CA HIS A 429 -7.33 11.88 21.67
C HIS A 429 -6.58 12.90 20.79
N MET A 430 -7.13 14.08 20.56
CA MET A 430 -6.44 15.15 19.80
C MET A 430 -5.14 15.64 20.47
N GLY A 431 -4.92 15.23 21.71
CA GLY A 431 -3.78 15.62 22.55
C GLY A 431 -4.26 16.35 23.80
N ARG A 432 -3.33 16.62 24.72
CA ARG A 432 -3.62 17.38 25.93
C ARG A 432 -4.08 18.80 25.61
N LYS A 433 -4.96 19.32 26.47
CA LYS A 433 -5.48 20.70 26.44
C LYS A 433 -4.67 21.66 27.29
N GLU A 434 -3.64 21.14 27.94
CA GLU A 434 -2.74 21.83 28.85
C GLU A 434 -1.32 21.37 28.50
N ALA A 435 -0.37 22.28 28.63
CA ALA A 435 1.05 22.07 28.46
C ALA A 435 1.78 23.12 29.32
N PRO A 436 3.03 22.88 29.74
CA PRO A 436 3.77 23.87 30.51
C PRO A 436 3.83 25.24 29.82
N GLU A 437 3.50 26.29 30.57
CA GLU A 437 3.45 27.69 30.12
C GLU A 437 4.50 28.57 30.80
N THR A 438 4.78 28.35 32.09
CA THR A 438 5.85 29.05 32.81
C THR A 438 7.18 28.65 32.18
N TYR A 439 8.11 29.59 32.00
CA TYR A 439 9.40 29.27 31.40
C TYR A 439 10.50 30.22 31.84
N LEU A 440 11.74 29.73 31.74
CA LEU A 440 12.96 30.51 31.90
C LEU A 440 13.89 30.36 30.71
N ALA A 441 14.61 31.43 30.40
CA ALA A 441 15.65 31.45 29.39
C ALA A 441 17.02 31.27 30.04
N PHE A 442 17.72 30.20 29.68
CA PHE A 442 19.03 29.87 30.23
C PHE A 442 20.16 30.28 29.27
N GLY A 443 21.27 30.77 29.83
CA GLY A 443 22.37 31.24 29.01
C GLY A 443 23.48 32.06 29.65
N THR A 444 24.59 32.24 28.91
CA THR A 444 25.72 33.09 29.33
C THR A 444 25.39 34.58 29.45
N GLU A 445 24.28 35.03 28.85
CA GLU A 445 23.82 36.42 28.90
C GLU A 445 22.64 36.65 29.87
N THR A 446 22.13 35.61 30.55
CA THR A 446 20.99 35.75 31.47
C THR A 446 21.43 35.79 32.94
N ALA A 447 20.65 36.47 33.79
CA ALA A 447 20.97 36.62 35.21
C ALA A 447 20.87 35.30 36.02
N GLN A 448 20.31 34.25 35.41
CA GLN A 448 19.97 32.97 36.04
C GLN A 448 21.03 31.88 35.79
N GLY A 449 22.08 32.16 35.02
CA GLY A 449 23.16 31.21 34.72
C GLY A 449 22.74 30.12 33.73
N THR A 450 23.49 29.02 33.70
CA THR A 450 23.31 27.89 32.78
C THR A 450 22.84 26.61 33.46
N GLU A 451 22.58 26.64 34.76
CA GLU A 451 22.46 25.45 35.60
C GLU A 451 21.05 25.32 36.19
N ILE A 452 20.51 24.10 36.16
CA ILE A 452 19.28 23.72 36.87
C ILE A 452 19.65 22.67 37.91
N TYR A 453 19.40 22.97 39.18
CA TYR A 453 19.59 22.07 40.30
C TYR A 453 18.26 21.43 40.68
N VAL A 454 18.22 20.10 40.69
CA VAL A 454 17.04 19.32 41.08
C VAL A 454 17.36 18.60 42.39
N SER A 455 16.62 18.87 43.45
CA SER A 455 16.82 18.27 44.78
C SER A 455 15.65 17.35 45.14
N LEU A 456 15.97 16.15 45.61
CA LEU A 456 15.00 15.12 46.01
C LEU A 456 14.92 15.01 47.53
N ASP A 457 13.77 14.55 48.03
CA ASP A 457 13.49 14.39 49.47
C ASP A 457 14.38 13.35 50.17
N ALA A 458 14.80 12.31 49.44
CA ALA A 458 15.75 11.30 49.89
C ALA A 458 16.54 10.68 48.73
N TYR A 459 17.55 9.86 49.08
CA TYR A 459 18.22 8.99 48.11
C TYR A 459 17.25 7.92 47.60
N GLN A 460 16.89 8.02 46.33
CA GLN A 460 15.93 7.11 45.68
C GLN A 460 16.33 6.80 44.25
N ASP A 461 15.73 5.73 43.71
CA ASP A 461 16.00 5.29 42.36
C ASP A 461 15.26 6.19 41.37
N VAL A 462 16.01 6.82 40.48
CA VAL A 462 15.49 7.68 39.41
C VAL A 462 15.66 6.95 38.10
N GLY A 463 14.53 6.64 37.46
CA GLY A 463 14.48 5.99 36.15
C GLY A 463 14.80 6.97 35.03
N ALA A 464 14.18 8.16 35.06
CA ALA A 464 14.34 9.16 34.00
C ALA A 464 14.24 10.61 34.47
N VAL A 465 14.92 11.50 33.74
CA VAL A 465 14.76 12.97 33.81
C VAL A 465 14.03 13.42 32.55
N CYS A 466 12.97 14.21 32.72
CA CYS A 466 12.15 14.72 31.63
C CYS A 466 12.27 16.25 31.55
N ILE A 467 12.55 16.77 30.36
CA ILE A 467 12.73 18.21 30.12
C ILE A 467 11.74 18.66 29.05
N TYR A 468 11.01 19.74 29.29
CA TYR A 468 10.09 20.36 28.31
C TYR A 468 10.65 21.70 27.82
N PRO A 469 11.34 21.75 26.65
CA PRO A 469 11.68 23.01 26.01
C PRO A 469 10.44 23.71 25.45
N ARG A 470 10.29 24.99 25.80
CA ARG A 470 9.38 25.90 25.10
C ARG A 470 9.96 26.31 23.74
N MET A 471 11.22 26.74 23.73
CA MET A 471 11.96 27.13 22.52
C MET A 471 13.40 26.61 22.57
N SER A 472 13.84 25.99 21.48
CA SER A 472 15.16 25.39 21.32
C SER A 472 15.56 25.34 19.83
N GLY A 473 16.87 25.33 19.58
CA GLY A 473 17.59 25.31 18.31
C GLY A 473 18.52 24.10 18.12
N LYS A 474 18.46 23.09 19.00
CA LYS A 474 19.35 21.90 19.13
C LYS A 474 20.57 22.14 20.01
N GLU A 475 20.36 22.79 21.14
CA GLU A 475 21.37 23.10 22.13
C GLU A 475 21.86 21.84 22.84
N SER A 476 23.13 21.84 23.24
CA SER A 476 23.69 20.80 24.09
C SER A 476 23.49 21.13 25.56
N PHE A 477 23.29 20.10 26.37
CA PHE A 477 23.29 20.18 27.83
C PHE A 477 24.05 19.01 28.43
N GLU A 478 24.65 19.19 29.59
CA GLU A 478 25.26 18.12 30.37
C GLU A 478 24.37 17.79 31.56
N LEU A 479 24.33 16.52 31.95
CA LEU A 479 23.53 16.04 33.06
C LEU A 479 24.45 15.38 34.09
N PHE A 480 24.35 15.81 35.34
CA PHE A 480 25.12 15.29 36.46
C PHE A 480 24.19 14.83 37.58
N TYR A 481 24.64 13.85 38.37
CA TYR A 481 24.00 13.40 39.60
C TYR A 481 25.00 13.38 40.76
N ALA A 482 24.50 13.56 41.99
CA ALA A 482 25.33 13.51 43.18
C ALA A 482 25.48 12.07 43.68
N GLU A 483 26.72 11.62 43.89
CA GLU A 483 27.07 10.33 44.51
C GLU A 483 28.30 10.52 45.40
N ASP A 484 28.24 10.08 46.66
CA ASP A 484 29.34 10.19 47.63
C ASP A 484 29.94 11.60 47.82
N GLY A 485 29.13 12.64 47.61
CA GLY A 485 29.56 14.04 47.74
C GLY A 485 30.25 14.62 46.49
N GLU A 486 30.33 13.86 45.39
CA GLU A 486 30.86 14.29 44.11
C GLU A 486 29.78 14.31 43.01
N TRP A 487 29.95 15.19 42.02
CA TRP A 487 29.13 15.24 40.82
C TRP A 487 29.64 14.23 39.79
N LYS A 488 28.81 13.26 39.42
CA LYS A 488 29.08 12.30 38.36
C LYS A 488 28.26 12.60 37.12
N LYS A 489 28.91 12.57 35.95
CA LYS A 489 28.27 12.85 34.67
C LYS A 489 27.48 11.64 34.17
N ILE A 490 26.30 11.88 33.61
CA ILE A 490 25.48 10.86 32.94
C ILE A 490 25.82 10.83 31.46
N GLU A 491 26.16 9.65 30.95
CA GLU A 491 26.37 9.42 29.53
C GLU A 491 25.02 9.23 28.83
N ALA A 492 24.46 10.31 28.27
CA ALA A 492 23.18 10.31 27.55
C ALA A 492 23.24 11.14 26.25
N ASP A 493 22.18 11.09 25.42
CA ASP A 493 22.02 12.01 24.29
C ASP A 493 21.80 13.43 24.82
N THR A 494 22.87 14.22 24.81
CA THR A 494 22.97 15.57 25.38
C THR A 494 22.46 16.67 24.45
N VAL A 495 21.75 16.33 23.37
CA VAL A 495 21.17 17.31 22.45
C VAL A 495 19.67 17.46 22.71
N LEU A 496 19.26 18.65 23.13
CA LEU A 496 17.85 18.96 23.31
C LEU A 496 17.20 19.20 21.95
N LYS A 497 16.46 18.20 21.45
CA LYS A 497 15.80 18.25 20.14
C LYS A 497 14.31 18.56 20.31
N GLY A 498 13.83 19.53 19.54
CA GLY A 498 12.40 19.84 19.41
C GLY A 498 11.93 20.94 20.36
N VAL A 499 10.77 21.50 20.04
CA VAL A 499 10.09 22.54 20.82
C VAL A 499 8.70 22.05 21.21
N PHE A 500 8.19 22.50 22.36
CA PHE A 500 6.89 22.10 22.88
C PHE A 500 6.74 20.57 22.94
N THR A 501 7.77 19.90 23.47
CA THR A 501 7.87 18.43 23.49
C THR A 501 8.52 17.96 24.78
N TRP A 502 7.96 16.93 25.39
CA TRP A 502 8.59 16.27 26.53
C TRP A 502 9.76 15.40 26.07
N ARG A 503 10.98 15.76 26.48
CA ARG A 503 12.17 14.96 26.26
C ARG A 503 12.49 14.11 27.48
N ARG A 504 12.22 12.81 27.37
CA ARG A 504 12.62 11.81 28.38
C ARG A 504 14.06 11.36 28.15
N ILE A 505 14.85 11.36 29.22
CA ILE A 505 16.24 10.90 29.27
C ILE A 505 16.29 9.81 30.34
N ASP A 506 16.49 8.56 29.94
CA ASP A 506 16.61 7.46 30.90
C ASP A 506 17.99 7.53 31.57
N VAL A 507 18.01 7.57 32.91
CA VAL A 507 19.23 7.76 33.72
C VAL A 507 19.53 6.54 34.58
N ASN A 508 18.51 5.90 35.17
CA ASN A 508 18.62 4.70 36.01
C ASN A 508 19.72 4.79 37.09
N VAL A 509 19.73 5.88 37.85
CA VAL A 509 20.69 6.12 38.94
C VAL A 509 19.99 6.27 40.29
N ARG A 510 20.70 5.95 41.37
CA ARG A 510 20.23 6.23 42.73
C ARG A 510 20.92 7.48 43.26
N THR A 511 20.15 8.55 43.48
CA THR A 511 20.70 9.83 43.94
C THR A 511 19.65 10.60 44.75
N HIS A 512 20.07 11.72 45.32
CA HIS A 512 19.19 12.72 45.94
C HIS A 512 19.28 14.08 45.24
N GLN A 513 20.15 14.25 44.23
CA GLN A 513 20.33 15.52 43.55
C GLN A 513 20.83 15.37 42.10
N PHE A 514 20.32 16.19 41.19
CA PHE A 514 20.81 16.35 39.81
C PHE A 514 21.21 17.80 39.51
N CYS A 515 22.11 17.96 38.53
CA CYS A 515 22.44 19.25 37.93
C CYS A 515 22.38 19.12 36.40
N ILE A 516 21.65 20.03 35.74
CA ILE A 516 21.56 20.14 34.29
C ILE A 516 22.28 21.42 33.88
N VAL A 517 23.28 21.32 32.99
CA VAL A 517 24.10 22.45 32.56
C VAL A 517 23.93 22.68 31.07
N PHE A 518 23.30 23.80 30.68
CA PHE A 518 23.10 24.17 29.28
C PHE A 518 24.30 24.92 28.72
N SER A 519 24.74 24.58 27.51
CA SER A 519 25.94 25.18 26.91
C SER A 519 25.67 26.45 26.09
N ASP A 520 24.42 26.75 25.73
CA ASP A 520 24.06 27.78 24.74
C ASP A 520 23.12 28.86 25.33
N PRO A 521 23.33 30.17 25.01
CA PRO A 521 22.60 31.28 25.60
C PRO A 521 21.10 31.48 25.29
N LYS A 522 20.42 30.56 24.59
CA LYS A 522 19.08 30.84 24.01
C LYS A 522 18.02 29.76 24.19
N VAL A 523 18.21 28.82 25.12
CA VAL A 523 17.22 27.78 25.40
C VAL A 523 16.14 28.28 26.36
N GLU A 524 14.88 28.10 26.00
CA GLU A 524 13.74 28.34 26.90
C GLU A 524 13.23 27.00 27.43
N ILE A 525 13.37 26.77 28.73
CA ILE A 525 12.89 25.59 29.44
C ILE A 525 11.62 25.96 30.17
N ALA A 526 10.56 25.19 29.96
CA ALA A 526 9.30 25.38 30.67
C ALA A 526 9.24 24.51 31.93
N GLU A 527 9.61 23.24 31.84
CA GLU A 527 9.43 22.31 32.96
C GLU A 527 10.50 21.21 32.97
N VAL A 528 10.90 20.78 34.17
CA VAL A 528 11.81 19.65 34.41
C VAL A 528 11.21 18.73 35.47
N ALA A 529 11.10 17.43 35.20
CA ALA A 529 10.54 16.46 36.14
C ALA A 529 11.41 15.19 36.25
N CYS A 530 11.39 14.55 37.42
CA CYS A 530 12.03 13.25 37.64
C CYS A 530 11.00 12.13 37.78
N LEU A 531 11.27 10.99 37.17
CA LEU A 531 10.43 9.79 37.22
C LEU A 531 11.19 8.62 37.84
N ASP A 532 10.51 7.80 38.64
CA ASP A 532 11.02 6.52 39.14
C ASP A 532 11.13 5.47 38.01
N PRO A 533 11.75 4.29 38.24
CA PRO A 533 11.81 3.23 37.23
C PRO A 533 10.45 2.70 36.74
N ASN A 534 9.37 2.95 37.49
CA ASN A 534 8.00 2.58 37.13
C ASN A 534 7.27 3.69 36.36
N GLY A 535 7.89 4.85 36.15
CA GLY A 535 7.31 6.02 35.50
C GLY A 535 6.41 6.88 36.41
N ASN A 536 6.46 6.70 37.73
CA ASN A 536 5.78 7.59 38.68
C ASN A 536 6.63 8.85 38.90
N ARG A 537 5.95 10.00 39.08
CA ARG A 537 6.62 11.25 39.41
C ARG A 537 7.28 11.18 40.78
N ILE A 538 8.52 11.66 40.84
CA ILE A 538 9.26 11.87 42.08
C ILE A 538 9.00 13.29 42.58
N SER A 539 8.68 13.45 43.85
CA SER A 539 8.49 14.75 44.48
C SER A 539 9.83 15.50 44.60
N LEU A 540 9.84 16.78 44.24
CA LEU A 540 11.02 17.66 44.31
C LEU A 540 10.96 18.52 45.57
N LEU A 541 12.11 18.76 46.21
CA LEU A 541 12.25 19.66 47.35
C LEU A 541 12.29 21.13 46.92
N GLU A 542 11.91 22.03 47.84
CA GLU A 542 12.05 23.49 47.69
C GLU A 542 13.49 23.96 47.40
N GLY A 543 14.50 23.12 47.63
CA GLY A 543 15.91 23.40 47.28
C GLY A 543 16.23 23.31 45.78
N SER A 544 15.27 22.88 44.95
CA SER A 544 15.43 22.86 43.49
C SER A 544 15.39 24.29 42.94
N SER A 545 16.28 24.62 42.02
CA SER A 545 16.44 25.98 41.49
C SER A 545 16.81 25.96 40.01
N PRO A 546 16.24 26.84 39.18
CA PRO A 546 15.22 27.85 39.52
C PRO A 546 13.83 27.25 39.78
N ALA A 547 12.99 27.87 40.61
CA ALA A 547 11.69 27.31 41.00
C ALA A 547 10.66 27.31 39.85
N GLU A 548 10.81 28.22 38.89
CA GLU A 548 9.90 28.46 37.76
C GLU A 548 9.98 27.40 36.66
N VAL A 549 10.82 26.37 36.81
CA VAL A 549 10.85 25.20 35.91
C VAL A 549 10.36 23.93 36.61
N PHE A 550 9.75 24.09 37.80
CA PHE A 550 9.23 23.02 38.65
C PHE A 550 7.79 23.31 39.15
N ASP A 551 7.13 24.34 38.64
CA ASP A 551 5.82 24.80 39.13
C ASP A 551 4.64 24.09 38.46
N GLU A 552 4.84 23.38 37.35
CA GLU A 552 3.80 22.67 36.59
C GLU A 552 4.01 21.15 36.56
N GLN A 553 4.54 20.58 37.65
CA GLN A 553 4.85 19.14 37.78
C GLN A 553 3.68 18.19 37.50
N ASP A 554 2.42 18.61 37.58
CA ASP A 554 1.25 17.80 37.21
C ASP A 554 1.11 17.58 35.69
N MET A 555 1.89 18.31 34.89
CA MET A 555 1.87 18.27 33.42
C MET A 555 2.72 17.16 32.81
N ILE A 556 3.58 16.47 33.56
CA ILE A 556 4.37 15.33 33.07
C ILE A 556 3.51 14.05 32.97
N PRO A 557 3.34 13.46 31.77
CA PRO A 557 2.78 12.11 31.66
C PRO A 557 3.75 11.03 32.15
N ARG A 558 3.22 9.89 32.60
CA ARG A 558 4.03 8.69 32.95
C ARG A 558 4.98 8.28 31.81
N THR A 559 4.46 8.34 30.59
CA THR A 559 5.23 8.12 29.35
C THR A 559 4.83 9.20 28.35
N PRO A 560 5.74 10.10 27.97
CA PRO A 560 5.47 11.06 26.89
C PRO A 560 5.13 10.38 25.57
N THR A 561 4.02 10.79 24.96
CA THR A 561 3.53 10.27 23.67
C THR A 561 3.28 11.39 22.66
N ALA A 562 2.79 11.02 21.48
CA ALA A 562 2.27 11.97 20.48
C ALA A 562 1.11 12.86 20.99
N PHE A 563 0.49 12.53 22.12
CA PHE A 563 -0.59 13.31 22.72
C PHE A 563 -0.11 14.47 23.59
N ASP A 564 1.16 14.46 23.99
CA ASP A 564 1.72 15.39 24.98
C ASP A 564 2.70 16.38 24.34
N SER A 565 3.07 16.13 23.08
CA SER A 565 4.20 16.76 22.41
C SER A 565 3.92 17.08 20.94
N MET A 566 4.67 18.02 20.38
CA MET A 566 4.77 18.17 18.93
C MET A 566 5.39 16.94 18.27
N ILE A 567 4.84 16.54 17.13
CA ILE A 567 5.36 15.44 16.31
C ILE A 567 5.59 15.89 14.86
N PHE A 568 6.56 15.27 14.19
CA PHE A 568 6.88 15.53 12.78
C PHE A 568 6.86 17.03 12.41
N ASP A 569 6.09 17.42 11.39
CA ASP A 569 6.02 18.78 10.86
C ASP A 569 5.26 19.79 11.75
N GLU A 570 4.73 19.37 12.92
CA GLU A 570 4.16 20.30 13.90
C GLU A 570 5.20 21.27 14.44
N VAL A 571 6.46 20.83 14.52
CA VAL A 571 7.63 21.65 14.90
C VAL A 571 7.88 22.80 13.93
N TYR A 572 7.38 22.69 12.69
CA TYR A 572 7.49 23.73 11.68
C TYR A 572 6.23 24.61 11.68
N HIS A 573 5.05 23.99 11.56
CA HIS A 573 3.81 24.73 11.34
C HIS A 573 3.16 25.25 12.62
N GLY A 574 3.09 24.42 13.66
CA GLY A 574 2.55 24.80 14.98
C GLY A 574 3.45 25.83 15.66
N ARG A 575 4.78 25.58 15.65
CA ARG A 575 5.79 26.55 16.12
C ARG A 575 5.66 27.89 15.42
N THR A 576 5.62 27.92 14.09
CA THR A 576 5.55 29.20 13.38
C THR A 576 4.20 29.90 13.53
N ALA A 577 3.11 29.16 13.75
CA ALA A 577 1.84 29.77 14.15
C ALA A 577 1.96 30.49 15.51
N PHE A 578 2.68 29.92 16.48
CA PHE A 578 3.02 30.59 17.74
C PHE A 578 3.93 31.81 17.53
N GLU A 579 4.94 31.71 16.66
CA GLU A 579 5.83 32.84 16.32
C GLU A 579 5.03 34.00 15.69
N PHE A 580 4.03 33.71 14.84
CA PHE A 580 3.14 34.73 14.26
C PHE A 580 2.32 35.47 15.33
N ILE A 581 1.85 34.76 16.36
CA ILE A 581 1.09 35.35 17.46
C ILE A 581 1.97 36.36 18.20
N ASN A 582 3.18 35.93 18.54
CA ASN A 582 4.11 36.69 19.38
C ASN A 582 4.96 37.72 18.60
N GLY A 583 4.91 37.72 17.26
CA GLY A 583 5.76 38.61 16.45
C GLY A 583 7.24 38.21 16.50
N MET A 584 7.53 36.93 16.69
CA MET A 584 8.90 36.40 16.76
C MET A 584 9.49 36.18 15.37
N LYS A 585 10.80 35.91 15.33
CA LYS A 585 11.48 35.47 14.12
C LYS A 585 10.83 34.20 13.58
N ILE A 586 10.51 34.21 12.29
CA ILE A 586 9.78 33.14 11.61
C ILE A 586 10.73 32.00 11.27
N TYR A 587 10.45 30.80 11.78
CA TYR A 587 11.24 29.59 11.55
C TYR A 587 10.89 28.92 10.22
N GLU A 588 9.62 28.63 9.95
CA GLU A 588 9.16 27.99 8.71
C GLU A 588 8.73 29.05 7.69
N ASN A 589 9.63 29.37 6.76
CA ASN A 589 9.40 30.32 5.66
C ASN A 589 9.42 29.66 4.26
N THR A 590 9.51 28.33 4.19
CA THR A 590 9.59 27.54 2.95
C THR A 590 8.21 27.26 2.32
N HIS A 591 7.13 27.65 3.03
CA HIS A 591 5.76 27.62 2.53
C HIS A 591 5.01 28.95 2.73
N PRO A 592 4.01 29.22 1.87
CA PRO A 592 3.13 30.37 2.03
C PRO A 592 2.48 30.48 3.43
N PRO A 593 2.20 31.69 3.94
CA PRO A 593 1.84 31.87 5.35
C PRO A 593 0.41 31.49 5.77
N LEU A 594 -0.56 31.36 4.86
CA LEU A 594 -1.99 31.29 5.24
C LEU A 594 -2.30 30.07 6.12
N GLY A 595 -1.72 28.91 5.84
CA GLY A 595 -1.98 27.70 6.62
C GLY A 595 -1.58 27.87 8.09
N LYS A 596 -0.40 28.44 8.33
CA LYS A 596 0.14 28.73 9.66
C LYS A 596 -0.67 29.83 10.37
N THR A 597 -1.14 30.82 9.60
CA THR A 597 -2.06 31.86 10.09
C THR A 597 -3.38 31.25 10.58
N LEU A 598 -3.94 30.28 9.86
CA LEU A 598 -5.15 29.59 10.29
C LEU A 598 -4.91 28.76 11.56
N ILE A 599 -3.80 28.03 11.66
CA ILE A 599 -3.41 27.28 12.86
C ILE A 599 -3.32 28.21 14.08
N SER A 600 -2.80 29.44 13.91
CA SER A 600 -2.69 30.42 14.99
C SER A 600 -4.03 30.78 15.65
N ILE A 601 -5.15 30.65 14.92
CA ILE A 601 -6.50 30.87 15.48
C ILE A 601 -6.81 29.80 16.53
N GLY A 602 -6.44 28.54 16.28
CA GLY A 602 -6.62 27.45 17.25
C GLY A 602 -5.82 27.69 18.52
N ILE A 603 -4.54 28.06 18.38
CA ILE A 603 -3.66 28.39 19.51
C ILE A 603 -4.23 29.56 20.33
N ARG A 604 -4.72 30.63 19.68
CA ARG A 604 -5.31 31.77 20.39
C ARG A 604 -6.59 31.42 21.17
N LEU A 605 -7.38 30.47 20.68
CA LEU A 605 -8.64 30.08 21.31
C LEU A 605 -8.47 29.05 22.42
N PHE A 606 -7.44 28.21 22.34
CA PHE A 606 -7.32 27.02 23.20
C PHE A 606 -5.95 26.85 23.87
N GLY A 607 -5.00 27.77 23.66
CA GLY A 607 -3.65 27.72 24.22
C GLY A 607 -2.61 27.04 23.33
N MET A 608 -1.32 27.21 23.68
CA MET A 608 -0.19 26.58 22.98
C MET A 608 0.03 25.15 23.49
N ASN A 609 -0.91 24.27 23.16
CA ASN A 609 -0.92 22.86 23.56
C ASN A 609 -1.35 21.96 22.38
N PRO A 610 -1.13 20.64 22.45
CA PRO A 610 -1.52 19.68 21.43
C PRO A 610 -2.92 19.90 20.84
N PHE A 611 -3.92 20.08 21.69
CA PHE A 611 -5.28 20.33 21.23
C PHE A 611 -5.40 21.64 20.43
N GLY A 612 -4.83 22.74 20.94
CA GLY A 612 -4.96 24.07 20.36
C GLY A 612 -4.34 24.22 18.98
N TYR A 613 -3.14 23.66 18.74
CA TYR A 613 -2.54 23.71 17.40
C TYR A 613 -3.14 22.70 16.42
N ARG A 614 -3.82 21.63 16.88
CA ARG A 614 -4.42 20.60 15.98
C ARG A 614 -5.88 20.86 15.59
N ILE A 615 -6.66 21.61 16.39
CA ILE A 615 -8.12 21.73 16.19
C ILE A 615 -8.52 22.33 14.83
N ILE A 616 -7.79 23.34 14.32
CA ILE A 616 -8.10 23.98 13.04
C ILE A 616 -7.92 22.99 11.89
N VAL A 617 -6.84 22.21 11.93
CA VAL A 617 -6.56 21.15 10.96
C VAL A 617 -7.68 20.11 10.96
N LEU A 618 -8.16 19.68 12.14
CA LEU A 618 -9.31 18.77 12.24
C LEU A 618 -10.57 19.35 11.59
N LEU A 619 -10.88 20.63 11.81
CA LEU A 619 -12.04 21.26 11.19
C LEU A 619 -11.96 21.28 9.67
N PHE A 620 -10.78 21.54 9.09
CA PHE A 620 -10.57 21.42 7.64
C PHE A 620 -10.71 19.99 7.14
N GLY A 621 -10.25 19.00 7.92
CA GLY A 621 -10.52 17.59 7.68
C GLY A 621 -12.01 17.26 7.62
N VAL A 622 -12.76 17.69 8.64
CA VAL A 622 -14.22 17.54 8.74
C VAL A 622 -14.94 18.19 7.56
N MET A 623 -14.48 19.35 7.11
CA MET A 623 -15.03 20.05 5.94
C MET A 623 -14.73 19.35 4.61
N CYS A 624 -13.75 18.44 4.53
CA CYS A 624 -13.51 17.65 3.33
C CYS A 624 -14.61 16.60 3.09
N ILE A 625 -15.23 16.08 4.16
CA ILE A 625 -16.31 15.08 4.10
C ILE A 625 -17.50 15.57 3.25
N PRO A 626 -18.11 16.74 3.53
CA PRO A 626 -19.22 17.23 2.71
C PRO A 626 -18.79 17.56 1.28
N VAL A 627 -17.57 18.06 1.06
CA VAL A 627 -17.08 18.33 -0.31
C VAL A 627 -16.96 17.02 -1.10
N MET A 628 -16.41 15.96 -0.52
CA MET A 628 -16.32 14.63 -1.15
C MET A 628 -17.71 14.08 -1.48
N TYR A 629 -18.62 14.10 -0.49
CA TYR A 629 -19.99 13.61 -0.65
C TYR A 629 -20.70 14.34 -1.81
N LEU A 630 -20.65 15.68 -1.81
CA LEU A 630 -21.28 16.50 -2.84
C LEU A 630 -20.64 16.31 -4.21
N PHE A 631 -19.33 16.08 -4.27
CA PHE A 631 -18.62 15.86 -5.52
C PHE A 631 -19.03 14.52 -6.14
N VAL A 632 -19.04 13.43 -5.36
CA VAL A 632 -19.51 12.14 -5.87
C VAL A 632 -20.98 12.19 -6.23
N LEU A 633 -21.84 12.79 -5.40
CA LEU A 633 -23.26 12.96 -5.73
C LEU A 633 -23.45 13.72 -7.05
N ARG A 634 -22.62 14.73 -7.33
CA ARG A 634 -22.64 15.49 -8.58
C ARG A 634 -22.12 14.70 -9.80
N ILE A 635 -21.18 13.79 -9.59
CA ILE A 635 -20.65 12.91 -10.64
C ILE A 635 -21.63 11.77 -10.96
N THR A 636 -22.22 11.16 -9.94
CA THR A 636 -23.00 9.93 -10.07
C THR A 636 -24.51 10.17 -10.12
N GLY A 637 -25.00 11.25 -9.53
CA GLY A 637 -26.43 11.51 -9.36
C GLY A 637 -27.12 10.61 -8.33
N ASP A 638 -26.37 9.83 -7.55
CA ASP A 638 -26.92 8.79 -6.68
C ASP A 638 -26.26 8.78 -5.29
N SER A 639 -27.10 8.93 -4.26
CA SER A 639 -26.74 9.00 -2.84
C SER A 639 -25.97 7.77 -2.35
N ARG A 640 -26.18 6.58 -2.90
CA ARG A 640 -25.50 5.34 -2.47
C ARG A 640 -23.99 5.46 -2.66
N TYR A 641 -23.56 6.06 -3.78
CA TYR A 641 -22.16 6.32 -4.07
C TYR A 641 -21.60 7.47 -3.25
N ALA A 642 -22.40 8.50 -2.98
CA ALA A 642 -21.98 9.62 -2.15
C ALA A 642 -21.75 9.17 -0.69
N ILE A 643 -22.62 8.30 -0.16
CA ILE A 643 -22.44 7.64 1.15
C ILE A 643 -21.17 6.80 1.13
N LEU A 644 -20.96 5.98 0.10
CA LEU A 644 -19.73 5.19 -0.04
C LEU A 644 -18.48 6.08 -0.05
N ALA A 645 -18.51 7.19 -0.79
CA ALA A 645 -17.40 8.13 -0.87
C ALA A 645 -17.11 8.77 0.48
N GLY A 646 -18.14 9.11 1.26
CA GLY A 646 -17.99 9.57 2.64
C GLY A 646 -17.35 8.51 3.53
N ILE A 647 -17.81 7.25 3.46
CA ILE A 647 -17.20 6.14 4.21
C ILE A 647 -15.73 5.96 3.84
N LEU A 648 -15.42 5.92 2.53
CA LEU A 648 -14.05 5.78 2.03
C LEU A 648 -13.18 6.95 2.49
N GLN A 649 -13.70 8.18 2.48
CA GLN A 649 -12.98 9.37 2.94
C GLN A 649 -12.69 9.32 4.45
N ILE A 650 -13.69 8.96 5.27
CA ILE A 650 -13.57 8.85 6.74
C ILE A 650 -12.55 7.78 7.13
N THR A 651 -12.53 6.68 6.38
CA THR A 651 -11.64 5.52 6.61
C THR A 651 -10.33 5.60 5.81
N GLU A 652 -10.06 6.72 5.14
CA GLU A 652 -8.81 6.94 4.43
C GLU A 652 -7.72 7.34 5.42
N PHE A 653 -6.61 6.61 5.39
CA PHE A 653 -5.59 6.64 6.44
C PHE A 653 -4.88 8.00 6.51
N MET A 654 -4.43 8.54 5.38
CA MET A 654 -3.84 9.88 5.36
C MET A 654 -4.86 10.95 5.74
N HIS A 655 -6.14 10.79 5.38
CA HIS A 655 -7.16 11.75 5.79
C HIS A 655 -7.26 11.84 7.30
N TYR A 656 -7.29 10.69 7.97
CA TYR A 656 -7.36 10.63 9.41
C TYR A 656 -6.09 11.20 10.06
N SER A 657 -4.90 10.71 9.69
CA SER A 657 -3.64 11.16 10.27
C SER A 657 -3.39 12.66 10.04
N LEU A 658 -3.51 13.14 8.79
CA LEU A 658 -3.28 14.55 8.43
C LEU A 658 -4.38 15.50 8.93
N SER A 659 -5.53 15.00 9.39
CA SER A 659 -6.53 15.83 10.08
C SER A 659 -6.22 16.01 11.57
N ARG A 660 -5.27 15.26 12.12
CA ARG A 660 -4.96 15.22 13.56
C ARG A 660 -3.56 15.69 13.91
N ILE A 661 -2.68 15.87 12.93
CA ILE A 661 -1.37 16.52 13.11
C ILE A 661 -1.43 17.93 12.56
N SER A 662 -0.85 18.91 13.26
CA SER A 662 -0.86 20.33 12.88
C SER A 662 0.01 20.61 11.64
N THR A 663 -0.39 20.08 10.49
CA THR A 663 0.24 20.31 9.18
C THR A 663 -0.70 21.04 8.23
N ILE A 664 -0.13 21.75 7.27
CA ILE A 664 -0.89 22.56 6.32
C ILE A 664 -1.50 21.74 5.17
N ASP A 665 -1.18 20.44 5.09
CA ASP A 665 -1.57 19.54 4.00
C ASP A 665 -3.09 19.33 3.90
N ILE A 666 -3.79 19.17 5.03
CA ILE A 666 -5.26 19.03 5.01
C ILE A 666 -5.95 20.33 4.59
N ILE A 667 -5.37 21.47 4.96
CA ILE A 667 -5.92 22.80 4.66
C ILE A 667 -5.85 23.05 3.15
N VAL A 668 -4.68 22.81 2.53
CA VAL A 668 -4.56 22.93 1.07
C VAL A 668 -5.39 21.88 0.34
N ALA A 669 -5.50 20.66 0.86
CA ALA A 669 -6.33 19.61 0.26
C ALA A 669 -7.81 20.01 0.21
N PHE A 670 -8.35 20.60 1.29
CA PHE A 670 -9.72 21.12 1.31
C PHE A 670 -9.93 22.16 0.21
N PHE A 671 -9.02 23.13 0.08
CA PHE A 671 -9.11 24.16 -0.96
C PHE A 671 -8.97 23.58 -2.36
N VAL A 672 -8.07 22.62 -2.59
CA VAL A 672 -7.94 21.95 -3.89
C VAL A 672 -9.19 21.12 -4.23
N MET A 673 -9.79 20.45 -3.25
CA MET A 673 -11.07 19.74 -3.45
C MET A 673 -12.20 20.70 -3.81
N CYS A 674 -12.31 21.86 -3.14
CA CYS A 674 -13.26 22.91 -3.50
C CYS A 674 -12.99 23.47 -4.90
N MET A 675 -11.72 23.65 -5.26
CA MET A 675 -11.31 24.11 -6.59
C MET A 675 -11.74 23.13 -7.68
N PHE A 676 -11.47 21.84 -7.48
CA PHE A 676 -11.87 20.76 -8.39
C PHE A 676 -13.39 20.65 -8.51
N TYR A 677 -14.11 20.68 -7.38
CA TYR A 677 -15.57 20.68 -7.36
C TYR A 677 -16.15 21.88 -8.12
N GLY A 678 -15.61 23.09 -7.88
CA GLY A 678 -16.04 24.32 -8.55
C GLY A 678 -15.83 24.28 -10.06
N CYS A 679 -14.66 23.82 -10.51
CA CYS A 679 -14.42 23.64 -11.95
C CYS A 679 -15.36 22.60 -12.55
N PHE A 680 -15.54 21.45 -11.90
CA PHE A 680 -16.42 20.39 -12.38
C PHE A 680 -17.90 20.84 -12.43
N ALA A 681 -18.36 21.58 -11.43
CA ALA A 681 -19.70 22.15 -11.40
C ALA A 681 -19.88 23.25 -12.47
N PHE A 682 -18.83 24.04 -12.75
CA PHE A 682 -18.85 25.03 -13.81
C PHE A 682 -18.97 24.40 -15.20
N ILE A 683 -18.19 23.36 -15.52
CA ILE A 683 -18.28 22.69 -16.83
C ILE A 683 -19.64 22.00 -17.06
N GLN A 684 -20.33 21.61 -15.97
CA GLN A 684 -21.66 21.02 -16.02
C GLN A 684 -22.79 22.05 -16.20
N GLU A 685 -22.78 23.13 -15.40
CA GLU A 685 -23.91 24.07 -15.30
C GLU A 685 -23.65 25.44 -15.95
N GLU A 686 -22.42 25.74 -16.37
CA GLU A 686 -21.98 27.04 -16.92
C GLU A 686 -22.26 28.26 -16.01
N ARG A 687 -22.44 28.04 -14.69
CA ARG A 687 -22.73 29.12 -13.73
C ARG A 687 -21.46 29.75 -13.17
N ARG A 688 -21.32 31.07 -13.34
CA ARG A 688 -20.16 31.87 -12.86
C ARG A 688 -19.82 31.67 -11.37
N ARG A 689 -20.82 31.44 -10.51
CA ARG A 689 -20.57 31.19 -9.06
C ARG A 689 -19.63 30.02 -8.79
N TYR A 690 -19.63 28.99 -9.65
CA TYR A 690 -18.76 27.82 -9.47
C TYR A 690 -17.34 28.10 -9.93
N LEU A 691 -17.19 28.96 -10.93
CA LEU A 691 -15.89 29.48 -11.33
C LEU A 691 -15.30 30.40 -10.26
N LEU A 692 -16.13 31.26 -9.65
CA LEU A 692 -15.74 32.08 -8.49
C LEU A 692 -15.35 31.22 -7.29
N LEU A 693 -16.12 30.17 -6.98
CA LEU A 693 -15.76 29.18 -5.95
C LEU A 693 -14.39 28.54 -6.26
N SER A 694 -14.18 28.14 -7.51
CA SER A 694 -12.92 27.51 -7.93
C SER A 694 -11.73 28.47 -7.81
N GLY A 695 -11.89 29.72 -8.25
CA GLY A 695 -10.87 30.76 -8.14
C GLY A 695 -10.58 31.19 -6.70
N ALA A 696 -11.61 31.37 -5.86
CA ALA A 696 -11.44 31.69 -4.45
C ALA A 696 -10.71 30.56 -3.70
N ALA A 697 -11.09 29.30 -3.98
CA ALA A 697 -10.40 28.15 -3.43
C ALA A 697 -8.95 28.05 -3.92
N PHE A 698 -8.67 28.37 -5.20
CA PHE A 698 -7.30 28.46 -5.70
C PHE A 698 -6.50 29.53 -4.98
N ALA A 699 -7.05 30.73 -4.80
CA ALA A 699 -6.39 31.85 -4.13
C ALA A 699 -5.98 31.50 -2.70
N LEU A 700 -6.90 30.91 -1.93
CA LEU A 700 -6.64 30.45 -0.57
C LEU A 700 -5.64 29.27 -0.57
N GLY A 701 -5.83 28.28 -1.45
CA GLY A 701 -4.93 27.13 -1.56
C GLY A 701 -3.50 27.52 -1.90
N ALA A 702 -3.30 28.43 -2.86
CA ALA A 702 -1.98 28.91 -3.26
C ALA A 702 -1.28 29.70 -2.15
N ALA A 703 -2.05 30.45 -1.35
CA ALA A 703 -1.56 31.14 -0.16
C ALA A 703 -1.29 30.19 1.03
N THR A 704 -1.72 28.93 0.96
CA THR A 704 -1.38 27.87 1.93
C THR A 704 -0.17 27.05 1.48
N LYS A 705 -0.19 26.47 0.27
CA LYS A 705 0.89 25.61 -0.26
C LYS A 705 0.87 25.61 -1.79
N TRP A 706 2.05 25.66 -2.42
CA TRP A 706 2.18 25.71 -3.89
C TRP A 706 1.68 24.47 -4.63
N THR A 707 1.37 23.38 -3.92
CA THR A 707 0.64 22.23 -4.46
C THR A 707 -0.69 22.63 -5.13
N ALA A 708 -1.34 23.72 -4.69
CA ALA A 708 -2.53 24.25 -5.35
C ALA A 708 -2.26 24.81 -6.77
N ILE A 709 -1.03 25.25 -7.06
CA ILE A 709 -0.62 25.73 -8.39
C ILE A 709 -0.59 24.56 -9.39
N TYR A 710 -0.13 23.39 -8.97
CA TYR A 710 -0.16 22.17 -9.79
C TYR A 710 -1.60 21.80 -10.18
N ALA A 711 -2.49 21.86 -9.19
CA ALA A 711 -3.90 21.64 -9.39
C ALA A 711 -4.52 22.66 -10.37
N ALA A 712 -4.14 23.94 -10.27
CA ALA A 712 -4.61 25.01 -11.16
C ALA A 712 -4.16 24.82 -12.61
N ALA A 713 -2.97 24.26 -12.87
CA ALA A 713 -2.54 23.92 -14.23
C ALA A 713 -3.49 22.90 -14.90
N GLY A 714 -3.94 21.90 -14.15
CA GLY A 714 -4.96 20.94 -14.63
C GLY A 714 -6.31 21.61 -14.90
N ILE A 715 -6.74 22.52 -14.02
CA ILE A 715 -7.96 23.32 -14.22
C ILE A 715 -7.85 24.20 -15.47
N ALA A 716 -6.73 24.87 -15.67
CA ALA A 716 -6.49 25.70 -16.85
C ALA A 716 -6.62 24.88 -18.15
N PHE A 717 -6.08 23.66 -18.18
CA PHE A 717 -6.25 22.75 -19.32
C PHE A 717 -7.73 22.37 -19.55
N ILE A 718 -8.47 22.01 -18.50
CA ILE A 718 -9.90 21.68 -18.59
C ILE A 718 -10.70 22.86 -19.13
N LEU A 719 -10.47 24.06 -18.58
CA LEU A 719 -11.15 25.29 -18.97
C LEU A 719 -10.80 25.72 -20.41
N LEU A 720 -9.55 25.52 -20.84
CA LEU A 720 -9.11 25.75 -22.22
C LEU A 720 -9.83 24.82 -23.20
N VAL A 721 -9.89 23.51 -22.89
CA VAL A 721 -10.61 22.53 -23.71
C VAL A 721 -12.09 22.88 -23.77
N TRP A 722 -12.70 23.23 -22.64
CA TRP A 722 -14.09 23.69 -22.58
C TRP A 722 -14.31 24.94 -23.45
N MET A 723 -13.42 25.92 -23.39
CA MET A 723 -13.50 27.14 -24.20
C MET A 723 -13.40 26.84 -25.70
N ILE A 724 -12.47 25.96 -26.12
CA ILE A 724 -12.33 25.53 -27.52
C ILE A 724 -13.62 24.86 -28.01
N VAL A 725 -14.23 24.00 -27.19
CA VAL A 725 -15.53 23.39 -27.51
C VAL A 725 -16.61 24.47 -27.69
N LYS A 726 -16.68 25.47 -26.80
CA LYS A 726 -17.69 26.56 -26.89
C LYS A 726 -17.48 27.48 -28.08
N ILE A 727 -16.24 27.72 -28.50
CA ILE A 727 -15.93 28.46 -29.73
C ILE A 727 -16.43 27.69 -30.96
N ARG A 728 -16.24 26.36 -30.99
CA ARG A 728 -16.76 25.48 -32.05
C ARG A 728 -18.28 25.40 -32.08
N GLU A 729 -18.95 25.61 -30.94
CA GLU A 729 -20.41 25.74 -30.82
C GLU A 729 -20.95 27.13 -31.23
N HIS A 730 -20.13 27.96 -31.89
CA HIS A 730 -20.50 29.30 -32.40
C HIS A 730 -21.07 30.26 -31.34
N ARG A 731 -20.56 30.21 -30.10
CA ARG A 731 -20.89 31.20 -29.07
C ARG A 731 -20.35 32.59 -29.46
N LYS A 732 -21.10 33.66 -29.10
CA LYS A 732 -20.73 35.06 -29.37
C LYS A 732 -19.36 35.40 -28.76
N ALA A 733 -18.54 36.19 -29.47
CA ALA A 733 -17.23 36.63 -29.00
C ALA A 733 -17.29 37.29 -27.61
N SER A 734 -18.30 38.12 -27.34
CA SER A 734 -18.50 38.77 -26.03
C SER A 734 -18.68 37.80 -24.86
N TYR A 735 -19.25 36.61 -25.09
CA TYR A 735 -19.37 35.57 -24.07
C TYR A 735 -18.00 34.98 -23.72
N ILE A 736 -17.18 34.71 -24.73
CA ILE A 736 -15.82 34.19 -24.56
C ILE A 736 -14.93 35.24 -23.88
N THR A 737 -14.99 36.50 -24.29
CA THR A 737 -14.26 37.60 -23.63
C THR A 737 -14.66 37.72 -22.15
N GLY A 738 -15.95 37.68 -21.85
CA GLY A 738 -16.43 37.70 -20.46
C GLY A 738 -15.94 36.52 -19.63
N PHE A 739 -15.85 35.31 -20.23
CA PHE A 739 -15.27 34.13 -19.60
C PHE A 739 -13.76 34.29 -19.34
N VAL A 740 -13.00 34.82 -20.29
CA VAL A 740 -11.57 35.08 -20.12
C VAL A 740 -11.33 36.09 -19.00
N LEU A 741 -12.09 37.18 -18.96
CA LEU A 741 -11.96 38.20 -17.90
C LEU A 741 -12.23 37.63 -16.50
N ILE A 742 -13.26 36.79 -16.35
CA ILE A 742 -13.52 36.16 -15.05
C ILE A 742 -12.45 35.13 -14.69
N CYS A 743 -11.86 34.42 -15.65
CA CYS A 743 -10.72 33.55 -15.41
C CYS A 743 -9.47 34.33 -14.97
N ILE A 744 -9.17 35.47 -15.62
CA ILE A 744 -8.10 36.39 -15.23
C ILE A 744 -8.31 36.85 -13.77
N LEU A 745 -9.53 37.27 -13.44
CA LEU A 745 -9.87 37.68 -12.09
C LEU A 745 -9.68 36.52 -11.09
N CYS A 746 -10.20 35.34 -11.39
CA CYS A 746 -10.25 34.18 -10.50
C CYS A 746 -8.89 33.49 -10.31
N TYR A 747 -8.05 33.42 -11.33
CA TYR A 747 -6.83 32.61 -11.35
C TYR A 747 -5.54 33.42 -11.48
N MET A 748 -5.62 34.76 -11.57
CA MET A 748 -4.44 35.63 -11.53
C MET A 748 -4.59 36.76 -10.50
N VAL A 749 -5.62 37.60 -10.63
CA VAL A 749 -5.76 38.80 -9.77
C VAL A 749 -6.09 38.43 -8.32
N LEU A 750 -7.16 37.65 -8.11
CA LEU A 750 -7.59 37.26 -6.76
C LEU A 750 -6.52 36.44 -6.02
N PRO A 751 -5.87 35.42 -6.63
CA PRO A 751 -4.76 34.71 -6.00
C PRO A 751 -3.60 35.63 -5.65
N ALA A 752 -3.19 36.56 -6.51
CA ALA A 752 -2.11 37.49 -6.21
C ALA A 752 -2.43 38.36 -4.98
N VAL A 753 -3.65 38.91 -4.90
CA VAL A 753 -4.10 39.71 -3.76
C VAL A 753 -4.10 38.88 -2.47
N VAL A 754 -4.74 37.71 -2.48
CA VAL A 754 -4.82 36.85 -1.28
C VAL A 754 -3.44 36.36 -0.86
N TYR A 755 -2.57 36.02 -1.81
CA TYR A 755 -1.20 35.59 -1.54
C TYR A 755 -0.41 36.69 -0.85
N VAL A 756 -0.44 37.93 -1.36
CA VAL A 756 0.21 39.08 -0.72
C VAL A 756 -0.38 39.35 0.67
N LEU A 757 -1.72 39.34 0.81
CA LEU A 757 -2.38 39.54 2.10
C LEU A 757 -2.03 38.47 3.15
N SER A 758 -1.65 37.26 2.73
CA SER A 758 -1.24 36.23 3.68
C SER A 758 0.07 36.59 4.42
N TYR A 759 0.88 37.52 3.91
CA TYR A 759 2.14 37.95 4.55
C TYR A 759 1.98 38.98 5.67
N VAL A 760 0.75 39.30 6.12
CA VAL A 760 0.54 40.22 7.25
C VAL A 760 1.35 39.84 8.51
N PRO A 761 1.48 38.55 8.90
CA PRO A 761 2.33 38.17 10.03
C PRO A 761 3.82 38.48 9.83
N PHE A 762 4.32 38.46 8.58
CA PHE A 762 5.72 38.78 8.28
C PHE A 762 6.04 40.25 8.54
N VAL A 763 5.10 41.16 8.25
CA VAL A 763 5.26 42.60 8.54
C VAL A 763 5.42 42.84 10.04
N LYS A 764 4.72 42.07 10.89
CA LYS A 764 4.86 42.16 12.35
C LYS A 764 6.23 41.69 12.83
N ALA A 765 6.74 40.59 12.28
CA ALA A 765 8.05 40.03 12.65
C ALA A 765 9.23 40.81 12.07
N TYR A 766 9.05 41.42 10.89
CA TYR A 766 10.09 42.07 10.10
C TYR A 766 9.58 43.43 9.57
N PRO A 767 9.54 44.47 10.42
CA PRO A 767 8.91 45.75 10.09
C PRO A 767 9.66 46.57 9.01
N ASN A 768 10.88 46.16 8.66
CA ASN A 768 11.74 46.86 7.69
C ASN A 768 11.31 46.66 6.22
N GLN A 769 10.34 45.78 5.95
CA GLN A 769 9.83 45.50 4.61
C GLN A 769 8.31 45.61 4.59
N ASN A 770 7.76 46.11 3.49
CA ASN A 770 6.32 46.13 3.28
C ASN A 770 5.78 44.76 2.83
N LEU A 771 4.45 44.65 2.76
CA LEU A 771 3.77 43.39 2.48
C LEU A 771 4.13 42.78 1.11
N ILE A 772 4.30 43.61 0.08
CA ILE A 772 4.64 43.16 -1.28
C ILE A 772 6.10 42.70 -1.31
N GLU A 773 7.00 43.44 -0.68
CA GLU A 773 8.41 43.07 -0.56
C GLU A 773 8.57 41.71 0.12
N HIS A 774 7.88 41.47 1.23
CA HIS A 774 7.85 40.16 1.91
C HIS A 774 7.35 39.04 1.01
N ALA A 775 6.24 39.28 0.31
CA ALA A 775 5.66 38.27 -0.57
C ALA A 775 6.62 37.89 -1.71
N VAL A 776 7.27 38.88 -2.33
CA VAL A 776 8.23 38.66 -3.42
C VAL A 776 9.52 38.03 -2.92
N SER A 777 10.14 38.60 -1.88
CA SER A 777 11.43 38.13 -1.35
C SER A 777 11.34 36.70 -0.83
N ASN A 778 10.28 36.38 -0.08
CA ASN A 778 10.08 35.02 0.40
C ASN A 778 9.71 34.05 -0.73
N SER A 779 9.01 34.49 -1.78
CA SER A 779 8.72 33.63 -2.94
C SER A 779 9.99 33.22 -3.68
N ILE A 780 10.95 34.14 -3.83
CA ILE A 780 12.27 33.84 -4.40
C ILE A 780 13.00 32.85 -3.49
N HIS A 781 13.05 33.13 -2.18
CA HIS A 781 13.67 32.24 -1.20
C HIS A 781 13.07 30.82 -1.22
N MET A 782 11.74 30.70 -1.26
CA MET A 782 11.04 29.41 -1.35
C MET A 782 11.44 28.64 -2.63
N LEU A 783 11.51 29.33 -3.77
CA LEU A 783 11.91 28.70 -5.03
C LEU A 783 13.35 28.17 -4.96
N ASP A 784 14.27 28.96 -4.42
CA ASP A 784 15.68 28.57 -4.25
C ASP A 784 15.83 27.42 -3.24
N TYR A 785 15.07 27.43 -2.15
CA TYR A 785 15.04 26.35 -1.17
C TYR A 785 14.58 25.04 -1.81
N HIS A 786 13.41 25.03 -2.46
CA HIS A 786 12.85 23.82 -3.08
C HIS A 786 13.67 23.29 -4.26
N LYS A 787 14.51 24.14 -4.88
CA LYS A 787 15.46 23.71 -5.92
C LYS A 787 16.67 22.95 -5.36
N ASN A 788 17.14 23.29 -4.16
CA ASN A 788 18.47 22.88 -3.68
C ASN A 788 18.45 21.86 -2.52
N VAL A 789 17.31 21.60 -1.89
CA VAL A 789 17.24 20.71 -0.72
C VAL A 789 17.38 19.24 -1.11
N THR A 790 18.49 18.61 -0.73
CA THR A 790 18.80 17.19 -0.99
C THR A 790 19.13 16.40 0.28
N ALA A 791 18.81 16.93 1.46
CA ALA A 791 19.08 16.27 2.73
C ALA A 791 18.39 14.90 2.81
N GLY A 792 19.15 13.85 3.08
CA GLY A 792 18.62 12.50 3.23
C GLY A 792 17.71 12.38 4.45
N HIS A 793 16.58 11.69 4.31
CA HIS A 793 15.67 11.38 5.40
C HIS A 793 15.24 9.91 5.32
N PRO A 794 15.22 9.14 6.43
CA PRO A 794 14.95 7.70 6.40
C PRO A 794 13.56 7.34 5.83
N TYR A 795 12.57 8.22 6.02
CA TYR A 795 11.22 8.05 5.49
C TYR A 795 10.97 8.77 4.16
N ALA A 796 12.01 9.33 3.53
CA ALA A 796 11.85 9.92 2.20
C ALA A 796 11.49 8.84 1.18
N SER A 797 10.52 9.11 0.33
CA SER A 797 9.99 8.12 -0.62
C SER A 797 9.80 8.74 -2.00
N PRO A 798 10.28 8.10 -3.08
CA PRO A 798 10.14 8.63 -4.43
C PRO A 798 8.71 8.48 -4.94
N TRP A 799 8.30 9.36 -5.87
CA TRP A 799 6.90 9.47 -6.32
C TRP A 799 6.26 8.16 -6.80
N TYR A 800 7.03 7.28 -7.46
CA TYR A 800 6.51 6.02 -7.99
C TYR A 800 6.16 5.02 -6.89
N SER A 801 6.77 5.15 -5.71
CA SER A 801 6.49 4.29 -4.54
C SER A 801 5.12 4.60 -3.92
N TRP A 802 4.63 5.83 -4.04
CA TRP A 802 3.36 6.28 -3.48
C TRP A 802 2.16 5.64 -4.18
N ILE A 803 2.29 5.32 -5.46
CA ILE A 803 1.24 4.68 -6.28
C ILE A 803 0.87 3.30 -5.73
N PHE A 804 1.82 2.63 -5.08
CA PHE A 804 1.68 1.29 -4.52
C PHE A 804 1.75 1.26 -2.99
N ASP A 805 1.83 2.44 -2.36
CA ASP A 805 1.96 2.62 -0.92
C ASP A 805 3.14 1.82 -0.32
N TRP A 806 4.29 1.80 -1.01
CA TRP A 806 5.41 0.95 -0.60
C TRP A 806 6.08 1.37 0.70
N LEU A 807 6.16 2.67 0.99
CA LEU A 807 6.88 3.20 2.15
C LEU A 807 6.00 4.22 2.91
N PRO A 808 5.43 3.81 4.06
CA PRO A 808 4.77 4.71 5.00
C PRO A 808 5.72 5.77 5.54
N LEU A 809 5.17 6.93 5.88
CA LEU A 809 5.85 7.90 6.74
C LEU A 809 5.44 7.63 8.18
N VAL A 810 6.40 7.56 9.10
CA VAL A 810 6.13 7.53 10.54
C VAL A 810 6.33 8.94 11.10
N ASP A 811 5.24 9.58 11.51
CA ASP A 811 5.21 10.92 12.09
C ASP A 811 5.65 10.90 13.56
N SER A 812 5.34 9.83 14.29
CA SER A 812 5.72 9.64 15.68
C SER A 812 5.80 8.17 16.04
N ARG A 813 6.72 7.84 16.95
CA ARG A 813 6.91 6.50 17.49
C ARG A 813 7.31 6.58 18.96
N THR A 814 6.55 5.90 19.80
CA THR A 814 6.81 5.77 21.23
C THR A 814 6.84 4.29 21.59
N ILE A 815 7.85 3.87 22.36
CA ILE A 815 7.99 2.49 22.85
C ILE A 815 8.04 2.54 24.38
N SER A 816 7.25 1.67 25.04
CA SER A 816 7.20 1.54 26.49
C SER A 816 7.00 0.07 26.84
N GLY A 817 8.09 -0.61 27.22
CA GLY A 817 8.10 -2.07 27.40
C GLY A 817 7.67 -2.80 26.11
N ASP A 818 6.74 -3.74 26.23
CA ASP A 818 6.20 -4.50 25.09
C ASP A 818 5.13 -3.74 24.27
N TYR A 819 4.85 -2.48 24.63
CA TYR A 819 3.86 -1.66 23.94
C TYR A 819 4.53 -0.60 23.07
N MET A 820 3.89 -0.32 21.93
CA MET A 820 4.33 0.67 20.96
C MET A 820 3.12 1.49 20.49
N GLY A 821 3.30 2.80 20.42
CA GLY A 821 2.35 3.76 19.86
C GLY A 821 2.98 4.42 18.65
N VAL A 822 2.25 4.43 17.53
CA VAL A 822 2.73 4.95 16.25
C VAL A 822 1.68 5.88 15.66
N VAL A 823 2.13 7.01 15.12
CA VAL A 823 1.35 7.83 14.20
C VAL A 823 2.02 7.73 12.84
N ALA A 824 1.36 7.08 11.88
CA ALA A 824 1.87 6.88 10.54
C ALA A 824 0.92 7.48 9.49
N THR A 825 1.53 7.98 8.42
CA THR A 825 0.88 8.54 7.24
C THR A 825 1.17 7.65 6.04
N PHE A 826 0.14 6.94 5.58
CA PHE A 826 0.16 6.04 4.43
C PHE A 826 -1.26 5.84 3.89
N VAL A 827 -1.43 5.22 2.73
CA VAL A 827 -2.74 5.13 2.06
C VAL A 827 -3.54 3.95 2.60
N ASN A 828 -4.86 4.07 2.71
CA ASN A 828 -5.70 2.88 2.93
C ASN A 828 -5.48 1.89 1.77
N PRO A 829 -5.01 0.63 2.02
CA PRO A 829 -4.65 -0.31 0.96
C PRO A 829 -5.76 -0.58 -0.04
N PHE A 830 -7.01 -0.59 0.42
CA PHE A 830 -8.14 -0.75 -0.47
C PHE A 830 -8.28 0.47 -1.40
N VAL A 831 -8.21 1.69 -0.87
CA VAL A 831 -8.24 2.92 -1.69
C VAL A 831 -7.05 2.97 -2.65
N CYS A 832 -5.86 2.54 -2.22
CA CYS A 832 -4.67 2.46 -3.05
C CYS A 832 -4.88 1.56 -4.27
N TYR A 833 -5.13 0.26 -4.05
CA TYR A 833 -5.17 -0.72 -5.14
C TYR A 833 -6.47 -0.66 -5.95
N ALA A 834 -7.64 -0.46 -5.31
CA ALA A 834 -8.89 -0.27 -6.04
C ALA A 834 -8.91 1.08 -6.78
N GLY A 835 -8.27 2.11 -6.22
CA GLY A 835 -8.07 3.40 -6.87
C GLY A 835 -7.19 3.27 -8.11
N LEU A 836 -6.05 2.60 -8.01
CA LEU A 836 -5.17 2.34 -9.15
C LEU A 836 -5.90 1.56 -10.28
N ALA A 837 -6.64 0.52 -9.92
CA ALA A 837 -7.49 -0.19 -10.89
C ALA A 837 -8.54 0.74 -11.53
N SER A 838 -9.10 1.65 -10.75
CA SER A 838 -10.04 2.67 -11.23
C SER A 838 -9.38 3.68 -12.18
N VAL A 839 -8.11 4.03 -11.99
CA VAL A 839 -7.36 4.88 -12.94
C VAL A 839 -7.35 4.24 -14.34
N PHE A 840 -6.99 2.96 -14.44
CA PHE A 840 -7.01 2.24 -15.71
C PHE A 840 -8.42 2.12 -16.29
N HIS A 841 -9.42 1.90 -15.44
CA HIS A 841 -10.81 1.87 -15.88
C HIS A 841 -11.27 3.23 -16.45
N HIS A 842 -10.89 4.34 -15.84
CA HIS A 842 -11.22 5.67 -16.35
C HIS A 842 -10.52 5.98 -17.67
N VAL A 843 -9.27 5.50 -17.87
CA VAL A 843 -8.60 5.55 -19.18
C VAL A 843 -9.44 4.80 -20.22
N TYR A 844 -9.93 3.61 -19.88
CA TYR A 844 -10.86 2.87 -20.73
C TYR A 844 -12.15 3.66 -21.02
N LEU A 845 -12.81 4.22 -20.00
CA LEU A 845 -14.05 4.99 -20.17
C LEU A 845 -13.83 6.22 -21.06
N THR A 846 -12.70 6.91 -20.88
CA THR A 846 -12.33 8.09 -21.68
C THR A 846 -12.15 7.73 -23.15
N PHE A 847 -11.30 6.76 -23.48
CA PHE A 847 -10.97 6.48 -24.87
C PHE A 847 -11.98 5.56 -25.58
N LYS A 848 -12.65 4.65 -24.85
CA LYS A 848 -13.58 3.68 -25.44
C LYS A 848 -15.03 4.08 -25.34
N LYS A 849 -15.44 4.70 -24.23
CA LYS A 849 -16.82 5.16 -24.01
C LYS A 849 -16.98 6.66 -24.28
N LYS A 850 -15.89 7.42 -24.42
CA LYS A 850 -15.91 8.89 -24.59
C LYS A 850 -16.61 9.58 -23.40
N ASP A 851 -16.42 9.04 -22.21
CA ASP A 851 -16.96 9.62 -20.97
C ASP A 851 -16.13 10.83 -20.56
N ALA A 852 -16.74 12.01 -20.59
CA ALA A 852 -16.03 13.26 -20.33
C ALA A 852 -15.74 13.46 -18.84
N ALA A 853 -16.59 12.93 -17.95
CA ALA A 853 -16.35 12.96 -16.51
C ALA A 853 -15.08 12.18 -16.14
N SER A 854 -14.91 10.99 -16.68
CA SER A 854 -13.70 10.17 -16.50
C SER A 854 -12.45 10.86 -17.06
N ALA A 855 -12.58 11.53 -18.20
CA ALA A 855 -11.47 12.31 -18.78
C ALA A 855 -11.02 13.43 -17.84
N VAL A 856 -11.96 14.16 -17.26
CA VAL A 856 -11.68 15.21 -16.27
C VAL A 856 -11.02 14.61 -15.03
N LEU A 857 -11.54 13.52 -14.48
CA LEU A 857 -10.96 12.87 -13.29
C LEU A 857 -9.52 12.38 -13.54
N ILE A 858 -9.20 11.89 -14.74
CA ILE A 858 -7.81 11.58 -15.12
C ILE A 858 -6.95 12.84 -15.08
N VAL A 859 -7.41 13.95 -15.65
CA VAL A 859 -6.64 15.21 -15.61
C VAL A 859 -6.40 15.66 -14.18
N LEU A 860 -7.42 15.57 -13.30
CA LEU A 860 -7.29 15.91 -11.88
C LEU A 860 -6.28 15.02 -11.15
N TYR A 861 -6.24 13.72 -11.48
CA TYR A 861 -5.26 12.80 -10.90
C TYR A 861 -3.85 13.07 -11.43
N VAL A 862 -3.70 13.22 -12.75
CA VAL A 862 -2.39 13.41 -13.40
C VAL A 862 -1.78 14.76 -13.03
N CYS A 863 -2.55 15.85 -12.94
CA CYS A 863 -1.99 17.15 -12.58
C CYS A 863 -1.39 17.18 -11.16
N MET A 864 -1.88 16.29 -10.28
CA MET A 864 -1.35 16.16 -8.92
C MET A 864 -0.15 15.23 -8.84
N LEU A 865 -0.04 14.24 -9.72
CA LEU A 865 1.05 13.26 -9.71
C LEU A 865 2.24 13.67 -10.60
N LEU A 866 1.96 14.22 -11.80
CA LEU A 866 2.96 14.48 -12.84
C LEU A 866 4.10 15.43 -12.41
N PRO A 867 3.86 16.52 -11.66
CA PRO A 867 4.96 17.40 -11.24
C PRO A 867 6.06 16.65 -10.48
N TRP A 868 5.70 15.66 -9.68
CA TRP A 868 6.65 14.88 -8.87
C TRP A 868 7.58 13.99 -9.70
N VAL A 869 7.25 13.72 -10.97
CA VAL A 869 8.14 13.03 -11.90
C VAL A 869 9.40 13.86 -12.17
N PHE A 870 9.28 15.18 -12.14
CA PHE A 870 10.36 16.13 -12.44
C PHE A 870 11.06 16.67 -11.18
N ILE A 871 10.50 16.42 -9.99
CA ILE A 871 11.04 16.91 -8.71
C ILE A 871 11.94 15.83 -8.12
N THR A 872 13.25 16.14 -8.00
CA THR A 872 14.28 15.21 -7.52
C THR A 872 14.74 15.47 -6.08
N ARG A 873 14.14 16.44 -5.39
CA ARG A 873 14.43 16.78 -3.99
C ARG A 873 13.88 15.73 -3.03
N THR A 874 14.22 15.84 -1.75
CA THR A 874 13.66 14.97 -0.69
C THR A 874 12.15 15.18 -0.56
N VAL A 875 11.39 14.09 -0.70
CA VAL A 875 9.93 14.06 -0.83
C VAL A 875 9.35 12.87 -0.05
N PHE A 876 8.05 12.93 0.25
CA PHE A 876 7.35 12.07 1.21
C PHE A 876 5.96 11.71 0.71
N ILE A 877 5.41 10.62 1.22
CA ILE A 877 4.15 10.05 0.73
C ILE A 877 2.93 10.97 0.92
N TYR A 878 2.91 11.87 1.90
CA TYR A 878 1.80 12.83 2.09
C TYR A 878 1.60 13.76 0.88
N GLN A 879 2.56 13.88 -0.02
CA GLN A 879 2.42 14.66 -1.26
C GLN A 879 1.47 13.99 -2.26
N TYR A 880 1.24 12.68 -2.12
CA TYR A 880 0.23 11.91 -2.85
C TYR A 880 -1.18 12.07 -2.27
N PHE A 881 -1.35 12.76 -1.14
CA PHE A 881 -2.62 12.86 -0.41
C PHE A 881 -3.79 13.35 -1.25
N ILE A 882 -3.60 14.37 -2.09
CA ILE A 882 -4.69 14.89 -2.94
C ILE A 882 -5.05 13.87 -4.05
N CYS A 883 -4.10 13.07 -4.52
CA CYS A 883 -4.39 11.99 -5.46
C CYS A 883 -5.34 10.97 -4.84
N THR A 884 -5.22 10.64 -3.54
CA THR A 884 -6.13 9.69 -2.87
C THR A 884 -7.58 10.18 -2.87
N LYS A 885 -7.80 11.51 -2.83
CA LYS A 885 -9.13 12.12 -2.97
C LYS A 885 -9.71 11.88 -4.35
N VAL A 886 -8.89 12.04 -5.40
CA VAL A 886 -9.32 11.75 -6.77
C VAL A 886 -9.57 10.24 -6.95
N LEU A 887 -8.77 9.36 -6.33
CA LEU A 887 -8.99 7.92 -6.37
C LEU A 887 -10.36 7.52 -5.82
N ILE A 888 -10.82 8.13 -4.71
CA ILE A 888 -12.16 7.88 -4.15
C ILE A 888 -13.26 8.24 -5.16
N LEU A 889 -13.13 9.39 -5.85
CA LEU A 889 -14.06 9.78 -6.93
C LEU A 889 -14.07 8.72 -8.05
N MET A 890 -12.88 8.24 -8.43
CA MET A 890 -12.71 7.27 -9.51
C MET A 890 -13.23 5.87 -9.15
N ILE A 891 -13.07 5.43 -7.90
CA ILE A 891 -13.64 4.16 -7.39
C ILE A 891 -15.16 4.20 -7.49
N CYS A 892 -15.79 5.25 -6.93
CA CYS A 892 -17.25 5.36 -6.94
C CYS A 892 -17.82 5.40 -8.36
N ARG A 893 -17.21 6.21 -9.25
CA ARG A 893 -17.59 6.26 -10.66
C ARG A 893 -17.34 4.94 -11.38
N SER A 894 -16.26 4.22 -11.06
CA SER A 894 -15.98 2.91 -11.65
C SER A 894 -17.04 1.88 -11.28
N ILE A 895 -17.42 1.80 -10.00
CA ILE A 895 -18.47 0.88 -9.54
C ILE A 895 -19.78 1.15 -10.29
N GLN A 896 -20.14 2.43 -10.44
CA GLN A 896 -21.31 2.83 -11.21
C GLN A 896 -21.24 2.42 -12.69
N CYS A 897 -20.09 2.62 -13.35
CA CYS A 897 -19.96 2.37 -14.77
C CYS A 897 -19.78 0.88 -15.12
N ILE A 898 -19.30 0.06 -14.18
CA ILE A 898 -19.11 -1.38 -14.39
C ILE A 898 -20.47 -2.09 -14.47
N GLY A 899 -21.47 -1.64 -13.71
CA GLY A 899 -22.82 -2.23 -13.72
C GLY A 899 -22.87 -3.62 -13.11
N PHE A 900 -22.39 -3.76 -11.87
CA PHE A 900 -22.38 -5.03 -11.15
C PHE A 900 -23.80 -5.58 -10.93
N LYS A 901 -23.99 -6.90 -11.07
CA LYS A 901 -25.30 -7.57 -10.90
C LYS A 901 -25.96 -7.30 -9.53
N ASN A 902 -25.14 -7.24 -8.48
CA ASN A 902 -25.58 -6.84 -7.15
C ASN A 902 -24.76 -5.63 -6.67
N GLU A 903 -24.91 -4.53 -7.39
CA GLU A 903 -24.24 -3.25 -7.14
C GLU A 903 -24.31 -2.81 -5.67
N ASN A 904 -25.47 -2.96 -5.00
CA ASN A 904 -25.62 -2.66 -3.58
C ASN A 904 -24.72 -3.52 -2.68
N SER A 905 -24.52 -4.79 -3.03
CA SER A 905 -23.59 -5.65 -2.28
C SER A 905 -22.14 -5.28 -2.55
N VAL A 906 -21.81 -4.85 -3.78
CA VAL A 906 -20.46 -4.33 -4.07
C VAL A 906 -20.20 -3.06 -3.29
N ILE A 907 -21.11 -2.08 -3.33
CA ILE A 907 -21.02 -0.83 -2.54
C ILE A 907 -20.83 -1.13 -1.05
N ARG A 908 -21.66 -2.02 -0.48
CA ARG A 908 -21.55 -2.42 0.93
C ARG A 908 -20.24 -3.12 1.22
N PHE A 909 -19.83 -4.07 0.38
CA PHE A 909 -18.57 -4.78 0.53
C PHE A 909 -17.37 -3.83 0.50
N THR A 910 -17.33 -2.91 -0.47
CA THR A 910 -16.30 -1.86 -0.57
C THR A 910 -16.23 -1.02 0.71
N GLY A 911 -17.37 -0.54 1.21
CA GLY A 911 -17.43 0.21 2.46
C GLY A 911 -16.96 -0.60 3.67
N VAL A 912 -17.44 -1.84 3.81
CA VAL A 912 -17.09 -2.73 4.93
C VAL A 912 -15.61 -3.08 4.93
N VAL A 913 -15.01 -3.41 3.79
CA VAL A 913 -13.57 -3.70 3.69
C VAL A 913 -12.75 -2.48 4.12
N SER A 914 -13.12 -1.27 3.67
CA SER A 914 -12.43 -0.05 4.07
C SER A 914 -12.53 0.21 5.58
N ILE A 915 -13.70 -0.02 6.18
CA ILE A 915 -13.91 0.10 7.63
C ILE A 915 -13.08 -0.93 8.40
N VAL A 916 -13.08 -2.19 7.98
CA VAL A 916 -12.31 -3.26 8.64
C VAL A 916 -10.82 -2.95 8.61
N LEU A 917 -10.29 -2.48 7.47
CA LEU A 917 -8.90 -2.04 7.38
C LEU A 917 -8.63 -0.85 8.28
N PHE A 918 -9.51 0.15 8.33
CA PHE A 918 -9.35 1.29 9.23
C PHE A 918 -9.33 0.88 10.70
N VAL A 919 -10.22 -0.02 11.12
CA VAL A 919 -10.22 -0.53 12.51
C VAL A 919 -8.95 -1.31 12.82
N MET A 920 -8.49 -2.15 11.89
CA MET A 920 -7.26 -2.94 12.03
C MET A 920 -6.02 -2.03 12.19
N TYR A 921 -5.89 -1.01 11.33
CA TYR A 921 -4.74 -0.09 11.35
C TYR A 921 -4.93 1.10 12.29
N PHE A 922 -6.08 1.24 12.94
CA PHE A 922 -6.38 2.36 13.84
C PHE A 922 -5.25 2.64 14.84
N PRO A 923 -4.62 1.64 15.50
CA PRO A 923 -3.54 1.89 16.45
C PRO A 923 -2.35 2.67 15.88
N VAL A 924 -1.91 2.33 14.66
CA VAL A 924 -0.76 2.99 13.99
C VAL A 924 -1.14 4.29 13.29
N LEU A 925 -2.44 4.57 13.16
CA LEU A 925 -2.94 5.85 12.64
C LEU A 925 -3.21 6.84 13.78
N SER A 926 -3.61 6.34 14.95
CA SER A 926 -4.10 7.17 16.05
C SER A 926 -3.03 7.58 17.06
N GLY A 927 -1.94 6.81 17.17
CA GLY A 927 -0.97 6.91 18.26
C GLY A 927 -1.31 6.04 19.47
N CYS A 928 -2.33 5.16 19.39
CA CYS A 928 -2.70 4.29 20.51
C CYS A 928 -1.60 3.27 20.80
N MET A 929 -1.28 3.09 22.09
CA MET A 929 -0.33 2.07 22.55
C MET A 929 -0.95 0.67 22.41
N VAL A 930 -0.29 -0.22 21.67
CA VAL A 930 -0.67 -1.64 21.51
C VAL A 930 0.57 -2.52 21.64
N LYS A 931 0.38 -3.84 21.83
CA LYS A 931 1.51 -4.77 21.86
C LYS A 931 2.33 -4.66 20.57
N LYS A 932 3.64 -4.57 20.71
CA LYS A 932 4.60 -4.50 19.59
C LYS A 932 4.41 -5.67 18.61
N GLU A 933 4.11 -6.86 19.11
CA GLU A 933 3.83 -8.05 18.30
C GLU A 933 2.65 -7.83 17.32
N TYR A 934 1.60 -7.11 17.74
CA TYR A 934 0.48 -6.83 16.85
C TYR A 934 0.92 -5.99 15.64
N ILE A 935 1.73 -4.97 15.87
CA ILE A 935 2.27 -4.10 14.81
C ILE A 935 3.19 -4.91 13.89
N ASP A 936 4.15 -5.63 14.48
CA ASP A 936 5.21 -6.29 13.71
C ASP A 936 4.73 -7.54 12.94
N TYR A 937 3.80 -8.32 13.50
CA TYR A 937 3.32 -9.57 12.89
C TYR A 937 2.04 -9.37 12.07
N VAL A 938 1.09 -8.55 12.54
CA VAL A 938 -0.23 -8.41 11.91
C VAL A 938 -0.29 -7.22 10.95
N LEU A 939 0.15 -6.03 11.37
CA LEU A 939 -0.01 -4.81 10.58
C LEU A 939 1.04 -4.64 9.49
N ARG A 940 2.21 -5.28 9.62
CA ARG A 940 3.25 -5.23 8.59
C ARG A 940 2.89 -6.10 7.38
N ALA A 941 2.09 -5.52 6.48
CA ALA A 941 1.63 -6.15 5.24
C ALA A 941 2.71 -6.13 4.14
N LEU A 942 3.47 -5.04 4.02
CA LEU A 942 4.60 -4.92 3.09
C LEU A 942 5.93 -4.84 3.84
N PRO A 943 7.05 -5.28 3.22
CA PRO A 943 8.38 -5.29 3.85
C PRO A 943 8.82 -3.94 4.41
N ASN A 944 8.50 -2.87 3.69
CA ASN A 944 8.96 -1.52 3.99
C ASN A 944 7.97 -0.76 4.90
N TRP A 945 6.93 -1.43 5.41
CA TRP A 945 6.02 -0.86 6.40
C TRP A 945 6.62 -0.97 7.80
N TRP A 946 7.63 -0.15 8.05
CA TRP A 946 8.29 -0.04 9.35
C TRP A 946 7.56 1.01 10.18
N PHE A 947 6.73 0.55 11.11
CA PHE A 947 5.99 1.37 12.07
C PHE A 947 6.81 1.64 13.36
#